data_AF-A0AAN6RVX8-F1
#
_entry.id   AF-A0AAN6RVX8-F1
#
_cell.length_a   1.000
_cell.length_b   1.000
_cell.length_c   1.000
_cell.angle_alpha   90.00
_cell.angle_beta   90.00
_cell.angle_gamma   90.00
#
_symmetry.space_group_name_H-M   'P 1'
#
loop_
_entity.id
_entity.type
_entity.pdbx_description
1 polymer ?
#
loop_
_entity_poly.entity_id
_entity_poly.type
_entity_poly.pdbx_seq_one_letter_code
_entity_poly.pdbx_strand_id
1 'polypeptide(L)'
;MPLRITTWNVNGIRNPFGYQPWREHRTFQAMFDILEADIVVMQETKIQRKDLRDDMVLVPGWDVFFSLPKHKKGYSGVAIYSRSSKCCPIRAEEGITGILCPPNSSTKFRDLPADQQIGGYPTPRQLSDAIDEQTLDSEGRCVILEFPAFVLIGLYSPATRDETRTEFREAYQDAIDVRVRNLVAMGKQVFLCGDLNIVRSEMDTAGLAERLRKEGMTLNEFLAVPSRRFLNHLVFGGRVLGERDAGRDEPVLWDICREFHPTRAGMYTCWETRKNARPGNFGSRIDYVLCSSAIKDWFVDSNIQEGLLGSDHCPVYATISDTVSVDGAKIHIEDVMNPRGMFKDGKRLQEWSAKDLLPTSAKLIPEFDRRQSIRDMFFKKAVPSKKSEPAPSPANNQMSPDALDAATRVDNDMPGPDSTLPTPHQSSQVTTPGQSNNNTSSSSASASPEKPPIAKRPAEPSAPQPRPLKKGKVAFSREASTKSAPGFSQSTLKGFFKPKTPTPDTNPANRSNDANNTKVTPTKTTNNSPAKTTSAPGATTQNTAEESPKPASPQGDKVFDPIVAKESWSKLLGKRVVPRCEHGEDCQILVTKKPGINCGRSFFMCARPLGPSGEKEQGTEFRCGTFIWSSDWNGRKA
;
A
#
# COMPACT_ATOMS: atom_id res chain seq x y z
N MET A 1 -20.19 19.83 9.40
CA MET A 1 -20.42 18.64 8.54
C MET A 1 -19.31 17.64 8.79
N PRO A 2 -19.60 16.36 9.04
CA PRO A 2 -18.61 15.31 9.31
C PRO A 2 -17.51 15.19 8.23
N LEU A 3 -16.41 14.50 8.56
CA LEU A 3 -15.33 14.16 7.61
C LEU A 3 -15.34 12.65 7.36
N ARG A 4 -15.47 12.19 6.11
CA ARG A 4 -15.43 10.75 5.78
C ARG A 4 -14.13 10.33 5.10
N ILE A 5 -13.50 9.31 5.66
CA ILE A 5 -12.40 8.56 5.04
C ILE A 5 -12.98 7.27 4.45
N THR A 6 -12.69 7.00 3.19
CA THR A 6 -13.08 5.77 2.49
C THR A 6 -11.87 5.05 1.93
N THR A 7 -11.82 3.73 2.05
CA THR A 7 -10.79 2.88 1.45
C THR A 7 -11.43 1.83 0.53
N TRP A 8 -10.81 1.55 -0.62
CA TRP A 8 -11.33 0.58 -1.59
C TRP A 8 -10.23 0.02 -2.50
N ASN A 9 -10.06 -1.31 -2.49
CA ASN A 9 -9.35 -1.98 -3.56
C ASN A 9 -10.20 -1.95 -4.85
N VAL A 10 -9.75 -1.16 -5.83
CA VAL A 10 -10.47 -0.95 -7.10
C VAL A 10 -10.16 -2.00 -8.17
N ASN A 11 -9.23 -2.94 -7.91
CA ASN A 11 -8.79 -4.00 -8.84
C ASN A 11 -8.38 -3.44 -10.23
N GLY A 12 -7.95 -2.18 -10.28
CA GLY A 12 -7.68 -1.39 -11.47
C GLY A 12 -8.54 -0.13 -11.49
N ILE A 13 -7.89 1.04 -11.39
CA ILE A 13 -8.52 2.36 -11.13
C ILE A 13 -9.55 2.82 -12.19
N ARG A 14 -9.68 2.14 -13.33
CA ARG A 14 -10.70 2.41 -14.36
C ARG A 14 -11.86 1.41 -14.37
N ASN A 15 -11.75 0.29 -13.65
CA ASN A 15 -12.74 -0.79 -13.64
C ASN A 15 -14.11 -0.36 -13.08
N PRO A 16 -14.20 0.44 -12.00
CA PRO A 16 -15.49 0.91 -11.49
C PRO A 16 -16.40 1.52 -12.57
N PHE A 17 -15.87 2.34 -13.48
CA PHE A 17 -16.62 2.98 -14.57
C PHE A 17 -17.20 2.04 -15.64
N GLY A 18 -17.08 0.72 -15.47
CA GLY A 18 -17.83 -0.31 -16.19
C GLY A 18 -19.14 -0.74 -15.51
N TYR A 19 -19.36 -0.39 -14.24
CA TYR A 19 -20.46 -0.87 -13.38
C TYR A 19 -21.36 0.27 -12.92
N GLN A 20 -22.56 -0.05 -12.44
CA GLN A 20 -23.40 0.93 -11.73
C GLN A 20 -22.87 1.17 -10.30
N PRO A 21 -23.03 2.39 -9.76
CA PRO A 21 -23.58 3.60 -10.40
C PRO A 21 -22.59 4.33 -11.33
N TRP A 22 -21.30 4.01 -11.24
CA TRP A 22 -20.18 4.78 -11.83
C TRP A 22 -20.20 4.92 -13.37
N ARG A 23 -20.95 4.09 -14.09
CA ARG A 23 -21.09 4.17 -15.55
C ARG A 23 -21.99 5.33 -16.02
N GLU A 24 -22.86 5.86 -15.17
CA GLU A 24 -23.73 7.00 -15.48
C GLU A 24 -22.91 8.30 -15.57
N HIS A 25 -22.04 8.52 -14.59
CA HIS A 25 -21.14 9.67 -14.53
C HIS A 25 -19.69 9.18 -14.35
N ARG A 26 -19.02 8.96 -15.49
CA ARG A 26 -17.71 8.31 -15.58
C ARG A 26 -16.55 9.27 -15.23
N THR A 27 -16.61 9.86 -14.03
CA THR A 27 -15.61 10.79 -13.50
C THR A 27 -15.26 10.46 -12.05
N PHE A 28 -14.05 10.76 -11.63
CA PHE A 28 -13.63 10.59 -10.23
C PHE A 28 -14.41 11.49 -9.27
N GLN A 29 -14.76 12.71 -9.71
CA GLN A 29 -15.62 13.61 -8.94
C GLN A 29 -16.95 12.94 -8.56
N ALA A 30 -17.71 12.43 -9.54
CA ALA A 30 -19.00 11.78 -9.27
C ALA A 30 -18.83 10.50 -8.45
N MET A 31 -17.71 9.77 -8.60
CA MET A 31 -17.39 8.65 -7.72
C MET A 31 -17.21 9.09 -6.26
N PHE A 32 -16.43 10.14 -6.00
CA PHE A 32 -16.15 10.61 -4.65
C PHE A 32 -17.38 11.25 -3.99
N ASP A 33 -18.25 11.88 -4.77
CA ASP A 33 -19.53 12.41 -4.31
C ASP A 33 -20.52 11.29 -3.93
N ILE A 34 -20.57 10.19 -4.69
CA ILE A 34 -21.37 8.98 -4.37
C ILE A 34 -20.82 8.23 -3.15
N LEU A 35 -19.50 8.27 -2.91
CA LEU A 35 -18.90 7.75 -1.66
C LEU A 35 -19.10 8.71 -0.47
N GLU A 36 -19.56 9.94 -0.73
CA GLU A 36 -19.67 11.08 0.20
C GLU A 36 -18.35 11.35 0.96
N ALA A 37 -17.21 11.12 0.30
CA ALA A 37 -15.90 11.09 0.94
C ALA A 37 -15.17 12.44 0.90
N ASP A 38 -14.28 12.67 1.87
CA ASP A 38 -13.30 13.77 1.88
C ASP A 38 -11.86 13.25 1.70
N ILE A 39 -11.60 11.99 2.07
CA ILE A 39 -10.36 11.26 1.78
C ILE A 39 -10.72 9.91 1.15
N VAL A 40 -10.09 9.58 0.02
CA VAL A 40 -10.29 8.29 -0.68
C VAL A 40 -8.95 7.59 -0.91
N VAL A 41 -8.78 6.44 -0.26
CA VAL A 41 -7.60 5.56 -0.38
C VAL A 41 -7.93 4.42 -1.36
N MET A 42 -7.30 4.41 -2.53
CA MET A 42 -7.50 3.37 -3.56
C MET A 42 -6.34 2.39 -3.58
N GLN A 43 -6.63 1.09 -3.44
CA GLN A 43 -5.66 0.00 -3.59
C GLN A 43 -5.77 -0.66 -4.96
N GLU A 44 -4.68 -1.34 -5.35
CA GLU A 44 -4.54 -2.09 -6.60
C GLU A 44 -4.96 -1.30 -7.85
N THR A 45 -4.49 -0.05 -7.96
CA THR A 45 -4.83 0.87 -9.07
C THR A 45 -4.38 0.38 -10.45
N LYS A 46 -3.37 -0.51 -10.54
CA LYS A 46 -2.86 -1.18 -11.77
C LYS A 46 -2.40 -0.23 -12.89
N ILE A 47 -2.07 1.00 -12.54
CA ILE A 47 -1.66 2.06 -13.47
C ILE A 47 -0.14 2.32 -13.37
N GLN A 48 0.51 2.72 -14.47
CA GLN A 48 1.88 3.23 -14.44
C GLN A 48 1.86 4.75 -14.66
N ARG A 49 2.93 5.47 -14.26
CA ARG A 49 3.01 6.95 -14.38
C ARG A 49 2.63 7.46 -15.78
N LYS A 50 3.16 6.84 -16.84
CA LYS A 50 2.88 7.15 -18.25
C LYS A 50 1.41 6.93 -18.70
N ASP A 51 0.64 6.16 -17.93
CA ASP A 51 -0.75 5.81 -18.23
C ASP A 51 -1.73 6.73 -17.45
N LEU A 52 -1.23 7.63 -16.58
CA LEU A 52 -2.03 8.65 -15.89
C LEU A 52 -2.68 9.62 -16.90
N ARG A 53 -3.75 10.30 -16.47
CA ARG A 53 -4.52 11.24 -17.30
C ARG A 53 -5.05 12.39 -16.46
N ASP A 54 -5.35 13.50 -17.14
CA ASP A 54 -5.95 14.71 -16.58
C ASP A 54 -7.20 14.41 -15.73
N ASP A 55 -8.08 13.49 -16.12
CA ASP A 55 -9.28 13.12 -15.35
C ASP A 55 -8.99 12.39 -14.01
N MET A 56 -7.75 11.92 -13.82
CA MET A 56 -7.30 11.20 -12.62
C MET A 56 -6.46 12.07 -11.67
N VAL A 57 -5.89 13.16 -12.19
CA VAL A 57 -4.92 14.03 -11.50
C VAL A 57 -5.48 15.43 -11.25
N LEU A 58 -6.25 15.97 -12.20
CA LEU A 58 -6.84 17.31 -12.16
C LEU A 58 -8.31 17.24 -11.74
N VAL A 59 -8.61 16.46 -10.70
CA VAL A 59 -9.97 16.35 -10.13
C VAL A 59 -10.28 17.66 -9.37
N PRO A 60 -11.35 18.41 -9.72
CA PRO A 60 -11.59 19.74 -9.15
C PRO A 60 -11.79 19.72 -7.63
N GLY A 61 -11.03 20.54 -6.89
CA GLY A 61 -11.11 20.61 -5.41
C GLY A 61 -10.45 19.46 -4.65
N TRP A 62 -9.81 18.51 -5.35
CA TRP A 62 -9.10 17.36 -4.77
C TRP A 62 -7.63 17.40 -5.15
N ASP A 63 -6.73 17.07 -4.21
CA ASP A 63 -5.34 16.71 -4.52
C ASP A 63 -5.14 15.19 -4.46
N VAL A 64 -4.08 14.68 -5.11
CA VAL A 64 -3.82 13.23 -5.18
C VAL A 64 -2.34 12.87 -5.12
N PHE A 65 -2.05 11.82 -4.37
CA PHE A 65 -0.72 11.26 -4.12
C PHE A 65 -0.71 9.79 -4.56
N PHE A 66 0.33 9.35 -5.26
CA PHE A 66 0.43 7.98 -5.79
C PHE A 66 1.72 7.28 -5.38
N SER A 67 1.62 5.98 -5.13
CA SER A 67 2.75 5.04 -5.15
C SER A 67 2.48 4.03 -6.27
N LEU A 68 3.38 3.92 -7.26
CA LEU A 68 3.12 3.18 -8.51
C LEU A 68 4.22 2.15 -8.84
N PRO A 69 3.87 0.98 -9.41
CA PRO A 69 4.84 -0.03 -9.80
C PRO A 69 5.77 0.47 -10.91
N LYS A 70 7.08 0.55 -10.62
CA LYS A 70 8.09 1.04 -11.57
C LYS A 70 8.31 0.06 -12.74
N HIS A 71 8.26 -1.25 -12.48
CA HIS A 71 8.65 -2.29 -13.46
C HIS A 71 7.50 -3.17 -13.97
N LYS A 72 6.49 -3.47 -13.14
CA LYS A 72 5.44 -4.45 -13.46
C LYS A 72 4.15 -3.75 -13.88
N LYS A 73 3.81 -3.78 -15.17
CA LYS A 73 2.57 -3.20 -15.71
C LYS A 73 1.34 -3.94 -15.17
N GLY A 74 0.26 -3.22 -14.86
CA GLY A 74 -1.04 -3.82 -14.52
C GLY A 74 -1.08 -4.49 -13.14
N TYR A 75 -0.27 -4.02 -12.19
CA TYR A 75 -0.04 -4.66 -10.88
C TYR A 75 -0.10 -3.60 -9.78
N SER A 76 -0.55 -3.96 -8.56
CA SER A 76 -0.37 -3.12 -7.37
C SER A 76 -0.81 -1.65 -7.58
N GLY A 77 -0.12 -0.71 -6.93
CA GLY A 77 -0.33 0.73 -7.05
C GLY A 77 -1.36 1.24 -6.07
N VAL A 78 -1.01 2.24 -5.27
CA VAL A 78 -1.89 2.93 -4.31
C VAL A 78 -2.06 4.39 -4.70
N ALA A 79 -3.26 4.94 -4.51
CA ALA A 79 -3.53 6.37 -4.59
C ALA A 79 -4.26 6.86 -3.33
N ILE A 80 -3.96 8.07 -2.87
CA ILE A 80 -4.79 8.78 -1.89
C ILE A 80 -5.22 10.11 -2.47
N TYR A 81 -6.53 10.31 -2.55
CA TYR A 81 -7.17 11.58 -2.87
C TYR A 81 -7.56 12.30 -1.58
N SER A 82 -7.30 13.61 -1.47
CA SER A 82 -7.71 14.45 -0.34
C SER A 82 -8.45 15.69 -0.83
N ARG A 83 -9.63 15.97 -0.29
CA ARG A 83 -10.49 17.09 -0.65
C ARG A 83 -9.93 18.37 -0.03
N SER A 84 -9.25 19.19 -0.83
CA SER A 84 -8.55 20.42 -0.39
C SER A 84 -9.46 21.50 0.22
N SER A 85 -10.77 21.43 -0.04
CA SER A 85 -11.77 22.28 0.64
C SER A 85 -12.05 21.86 2.10
N LYS A 86 -11.57 20.69 2.54
CA LYS A 86 -11.91 20.04 3.82
C LYS A 86 -10.71 19.60 4.65
N CYS A 87 -9.71 18.97 4.03
CA CYS A 87 -8.54 18.42 4.72
C CYS A 87 -7.30 18.44 3.83
N CYS A 88 -6.19 18.90 4.41
CA CYS A 88 -4.97 19.21 3.69
C CYS A 88 -3.74 18.64 4.41
N PRO A 89 -3.00 17.70 3.80
CA PRO A 89 -1.80 17.17 4.41
C PRO A 89 -0.66 18.20 4.42
N ILE A 90 0.18 18.14 5.45
CA ILE A 90 1.39 18.94 5.62
C ILE A 90 2.66 18.21 5.15
N ARG A 91 2.65 16.87 5.08
CA ARG A 91 3.72 16.04 4.50
C ARG A 91 3.14 14.82 3.80
N ALA A 92 3.88 14.25 2.85
CA ALA A 92 3.45 13.07 2.09
C ALA A 92 4.65 12.28 1.53
N GLU A 93 4.68 10.96 1.77
CA GLU A 93 5.80 10.04 1.47
C GLU A 93 5.35 8.84 0.61
N GLU A 94 6.28 8.30 -0.20
CA GLU A 94 6.12 7.01 -0.90
C GLU A 94 6.83 5.90 -0.12
N GLY A 95 6.17 4.75 0.08
CA GLY A 95 6.72 3.60 0.79
C GLY A 95 6.36 3.51 2.28
N ILE A 96 6.72 2.40 2.93
CA ILE A 96 6.55 2.17 4.37
C ILE A 96 7.85 2.40 5.15
N THR A 97 9.01 2.22 4.50
CA THR A 97 10.32 2.32 5.15
C THR A 97 10.92 3.73 5.05
N GLY A 98 10.46 4.57 4.12
CA GLY A 98 11.07 5.87 3.81
C GLY A 98 12.45 5.79 3.15
N ILE A 99 12.80 4.64 2.55
CA ILE A 99 14.01 4.46 1.72
C ILE A 99 13.89 5.14 0.34
N LEU A 100 12.66 5.41 -0.12
CA LEU A 100 12.42 6.12 -1.38
C LEU A 100 12.73 7.61 -1.24
N CYS A 101 12.92 8.30 -2.37
CA CYS A 101 13.21 9.73 -2.43
C CYS A 101 11.98 10.51 -2.95
N PRO A 102 11.76 11.77 -2.51
CA PRO A 102 10.78 12.66 -3.13
C PRO A 102 11.02 12.87 -4.63
N PRO A 103 10.00 13.27 -5.41
CA PRO A 103 10.18 13.72 -6.78
C PRO A 103 11.28 14.77 -6.89
N ASN A 104 12.15 14.62 -7.89
CA ASN A 104 13.30 15.49 -8.17
C ASN A 104 14.37 15.57 -7.05
N SER A 105 14.34 14.66 -6.07
CA SER A 105 15.36 14.53 -5.01
C SER A 105 16.14 13.22 -5.12
N SER A 106 17.43 13.26 -4.77
CA SER A 106 18.26 12.06 -4.53
C SER A 106 18.29 11.65 -3.05
N THR A 107 17.93 12.55 -2.13
CA THR A 107 17.86 12.27 -0.68
C THR A 107 16.58 11.50 -0.35
N LYS A 108 16.72 10.40 0.41
CA LYS A 108 15.58 9.55 0.83
C LYS A 108 14.69 10.30 1.83
N PHE A 109 13.42 9.93 1.95
CA PHE A 109 12.49 10.54 2.92
C PHE A 109 13.07 10.51 4.36
N ARG A 110 13.68 9.40 4.78
CA ARG A 110 14.34 9.29 6.10
C ARG A 110 15.62 10.10 6.30
N ASP A 111 16.20 10.60 5.21
CA ASP A 111 17.46 11.34 5.18
C ASP A 111 17.23 12.86 4.97
N LEU A 112 15.97 13.31 4.86
CA LEU A 112 15.59 14.73 4.76
C LEU A 112 15.78 15.49 6.09
N PRO A 113 15.79 16.84 6.10
CA PRO A 113 15.63 17.63 7.32
C PRO A 113 14.39 17.22 8.12
N ALA A 114 14.49 17.18 9.46
CA ALA A 114 13.46 16.59 10.33
C ALA A 114 12.09 17.29 10.25
N ASP A 115 12.06 18.58 9.90
CA ASP A 115 10.86 19.36 9.61
C ASP A 115 10.14 18.92 8.32
N GLN A 116 10.79 18.16 7.45
CA GLN A 116 10.29 17.66 6.16
C GLN A 116 9.94 16.14 6.21
N GLN A 117 10.18 15.48 7.35
CA GLN A 117 9.93 14.06 7.57
C GLN A 117 8.56 13.79 8.23
N ILE A 118 7.85 12.74 7.82
CA ILE A 118 6.77 12.15 8.63
C ILE A 118 7.37 11.41 9.85
N GLY A 119 8.58 10.87 9.72
CA GLY A 119 9.31 10.25 10.83
C GLY A 119 8.81 8.84 11.17
N GLY A 120 9.34 8.24 12.24
CA GLY A 120 8.95 6.90 12.68
C GLY A 120 9.40 5.77 11.75
N TYR A 121 10.48 5.95 11.00
CA TYR A 121 11.03 4.91 10.12
C TYR A 121 11.46 3.66 10.91
N PRO A 122 11.33 2.45 10.35
CA PRO A 122 11.97 1.26 10.90
C PRO A 122 13.49 1.45 10.98
N THR A 123 14.10 1.00 12.08
CA THR A 123 15.57 0.87 12.15
C THR A 123 16.00 -0.50 11.62
N PRO A 124 17.25 -0.67 11.15
CA PRO A 124 17.76 -1.97 10.68
C PRO A 124 17.66 -3.10 11.71
N ARG A 125 17.61 -2.79 13.02
CA ARG A 125 17.43 -3.78 14.10
C ARG A 125 15.97 -4.20 14.31
N GLN A 126 15.01 -3.52 13.69
CA GLN A 126 13.57 -3.80 13.78
C GLN A 126 13.02 -4.50 12.52
N LEU A 127 13.82 -4.61 11.46
CA LEU A 127 13.46 -5.31 10.22
C LEU A 127 14.19 -6.65 10.12
N SER A 128 13.67 -7.53 9.26
CA SER A 128 14.34 -8.78 8.89
C SER A 128 15.36 -8.54 7.78
N ASP A 129 16.60 -9.02 7.96
CA ASP A 129 17.66 -9.00 6.94
C ASP A 129 17.32 -9.82 5.68
N ALA A 130 16.21 -10.57 5.67
CA ALA A 130 15.81 -11.43 4.56
C ALA A 130 15.42 -10.68 3.28
N ILE A 131 14.89 -9.46 3.39
CA ILE A 131 14.43 -8.65 2.24
C ILE A 131 14.87 -7.21 2.44
N ASP A 132 15.61 -6.65 1.49
CA ASP A 132 16.09 -5.28 1.59
C ASP A 132 14.94 -4.25 1.47
N GLU A 133 15.13 -3.10 2.13
CA GLU A 133 14.13 -2.04 2.22
C GLU A 133 13.73 -1.47 0.85
N GLN A 134 14.70 -1.39 -0.08
CA GLN A 134 14.46 -0.89 -1.43
C GLN A 134 13.60 -1.85 -2.26
N THR A 135 13.73 -3.16 -2.03
CA THR A 135 12.84 -4.20 -2.58
C THR A 135 11.45 -4.15 -1.94
N LEU A 136 11.32 -3.99 -0.61
CA LEU A 136 10.02 -3.87 0.06
C LEU A 136 9.17 -2.73 -0.52
N ASP A 137 9.76 -1.55 -0.70
CA ASP A 137 9.06 -0.37 -1.24
C ASP A 137 9.02 -0.30 -2.78
N SER A 138 9.62 -1.26 -3.50
CA SER A 138 9.66 -1.26 -4.98
C SER A 138 8.30 -1.47 -5.67
N GLU A 139 7.32 -2.04 -4.98
CA GLU A 139 6.10 -2.57 -5.59
C GLU A 139 4.92 -1.59 -5.68
N GLY A 140 5.07 -0.34 -5.26
CA GLY A 140 4.00 0.67 -5.35
C GLY A 140 2.86 0.40 -4.37
N ARG A 141 3.17 0.16 -3.08
CA ARG A 141 2.24 -0.44 -2.10
C ARG A 141 1.80 0.45 -0.95
N CYS A 142 2.45 1.60 -0.75
CA CYS A 142 2.19 2.47 0.40
C CYS A 142 2.32 3.94 0.00
N VAL A 143 1.30 4.73 0.37
CA VAL A 143 1.36 6.20 0.38
C VAL A 143 1.06 6.62 1.81
N ILE A 144 1.89 7.49 2.38
CA ILE A 144 1.68 8.02 3.73
C ILE A 144 1.44 9.52 3.62
N LEU A 145 0.34 10.03 4.19
CA LEU A 145 0.07 11.46 4.34
C LEU A 145 0.08 11.85 5.82
N GLU A 146 0.68 12.97 6.18
CA GLU A 146 0.53 13.56 7.50
C GLU A 146 -0.40 14.76 7.42
N PHE A 147 -1.54 14.69 8.10
CA PHE A 147 -2.38 15.83 8.44
C PHE A 147 -1.99 16.32 9.84
N PRO A 148 -2.28 17.58 10.22
CA PRO A 148 -1.89 18.10 11.55
C PRO A 148 -2.50 17.32 12.72
N ALA A 149 -3.64 16.65 12.52
CA ALA A 149 -4.26 15.76 13.52
C ALA A 149 -3.71 14.32 13.53
N PHE A 150 -3.29 13.77 12.38
CA PHE A 150 -2.89 12.36 12.27
C PHE A 150 -2.08 12.01 11.01
N VAL A 151 -1.34 10.91 11.07
CA VAL A 151 -0.67 10.27 9.93
C VAL A 151 -1.57 9.17 9.35
N LEU A 152 -1.93 9.30 8.08
CA LEU A 152 -2.67 8.30 7.30
C LEU A 152 -1.72 7.44 6.48
N ILE A 153 -1.67 6.14 6.76
CA ILE A 153 -0.99 5.13 5.97
C ILE A 153 -2.03 4.46 5.07
N GLY A 154 -1.99 4.73 3.76
CA GLY A 154 -2.77 4.04 2.75
C GLY A 154 -1.99 2.88 2.14
N LEU A 155 -2.49 1.66 2.30
CA LEU A 155 -1.70 0.43 2.08
C LEU A 155 -2.36 -0.58 1.13
N TYR A 156 -1.57 -1.25 0.30
CA TYR A 156 -1.93 -2.51 -0.38
C TYR A 156 -0.95 -3.64 0.02
N SER A 157 -1.37 -4.47 0.97
CA SER A 157 -0.58 -5.58 1.51
C SER A 157 -0.37 -6.73 0.47
N PRO A 158 0.75 -7.46 0.51
CA PRO A 158 0.96 -8.62 -0.37
C PRO A 158 -0.02 -9.77 -0.08
N ALA A 159 -0.81 -10.15 -1.10
CA ALA A 159 -1.78 -11.23 -0.99
C ALA A 159 -1.15 -12.62 -0.77
N THR A 160 -1.73 -13.41 0.13
CA THR A 160 -1.36 -14.81 0.36
C THR A 160 -1.89 -15.70 -0.77
N ARG A 161 -1.20 -15.71 -1.92
CA ARG A 161 -1.56 -16.51 -3.10
C ARG A 161 -0.49 -17.54 -3.50
N ASP A 162 0.77 -17.31 -3.13
CA ASP A 162 1.89 -18.22 -3.38
C ASP A 162 2.90 -18.23 -2.20
N GLU A 163 3.48 -19.41 -1.93
CA GLU A 163 4.48 -19.60 -0.86
C GLU A 163 5.80 -18.88 -1.19
N THR A 164 6.10 -18.73 -2.48
CA THR A 164 7.25 -18.00 -3.04
C THR A 164 7.33 -16.52 -2.69
N ARG A 165 6.31 -15.98 -2.00
CA ARG A 165 6.24 -14.59 -1.53
C ARG A 165 6.03 -14.47 -0.02
N THR A 166 6.13 -15.56 0.73
CA THR A 166 5.95 -15.58 2.19
C THR A 166 6.94 -14.67 2.92
N GLU A 167 8.24 -14.81 2.69
CA GLU A 167 9.29 -13.97 3.29
C GLU A 167 9.05 -12.47 3.03
N PHE A 168 8.72 -12.09 1.79
CA PHE A 168 8.37 -10.71 1.43
C PHE A 168 7.11 -10.24 2.17
N ARG A 169 6.06 -11.07 2.24
CA ARG A 169 4.79 -10.70 2.89
C ARG A 169 4.99 -10.46 4.38
N GLU A 170 5.78 -11.30 5.03
CA GLU A 170 6.05 -11.22 6.46
C GLU A 170 6.98 -10.04 6.79
N ALA A 171 8.10 -9.85 6.06
CA ALA A 171 8.95 -8.66 6.21
C ALA A 171 8.20 -7.34 5.92
N TYR A 172 7.23 -7.34 5.00
CA TYR A 172 6.36 -6.19 4.76
C TYR A 172 5.37 -5.94 5.91
N GLN A 173 4.86 -7.00 6.55
CA GLN A 173 3.98 -6.92 7.72
C GLN A 173 4.72 -6.44 8.98
N ASP A 174 5.95 -6.92 9.19
CA ASP A 174 6.84 -6.40 10.23
C ASP A 174 7.15 -4.92 10.01
N ALA A 175 7.45 -4.50 8.78
CA ALA A 175 7.69 -3.09 8.46
C ALA A 175 6.46 -2.19 8.73
N ILE A 176 5.23 -2.70 8.55
CA ILE A 176 3.99 -1.99 8.91
C ILE A 176 3.83 -1.89 10.43
N ASP A 177 3.98 -3.00 11.16
CA ASP A 177 3.88 -3.02 12.63
C ASP A 177 4.87 -2.03 13.26
N VAL A 178 6.13 -2.08 12.82
CA VAL A 178 7.21 -1.19 13.28
C VAL A 178 6.93 0.27 12.91
N ARG A 179 6.54 0.58 11.66
CA ARG A 179 6.22 1.96 11.24
C ARG A 179 5.06 2.54 12.04
N VAL A 180 3.99 1.77 12.28
CA VAL A 180 2.87 2.20 13.12
C VAL A 180 3.31 2.42 14.56
N ARG A 181 4.02 1.46 15.18
CA ARG A 181 4.47 1.56 16.58
C ARG A 181 5.45 2.72 16.78
N ASN A 182 6.41 2.91 15.88
CA ASN A 182 7.37 4.02 15.94
C ASN A 182 6.65 5.38 15.82
N LEU A 183 5.63 5.51 14.96
CA LEU A 183 4.82 6.74 14.86
C LEU A 183 3.99 7.01 16.13
N VAL A 184 3.35 5.99 16.69
CA VAL A 184 2.58 6.10 17.95
C VAL A 184 3.50 6.44 19.13
N ALA A 185 4.71 5.85 19.19
CA ALA A 185 5.72 6.17 20.20
C ALA A 185 6.28 7.61 20.08
N MET A 186 6.23 8.21 18.88
CA MET A 186 6.48 9.64 18.67
C MET A 186 5.29 10.54 19.06
N GLY A 187 4.21 9.99 19.63
CA GLY A 187 3.00 10.71 20.00
C GLY A 187 2.07 11.03 18.83
N LYS A 188 2.38 10.60 17.60
CA LYS A 188 1.51 10.84 16.44
C LYS A 188 0.32 9.88 16.45
N GLN A 189 -0.86 10.42 16.20
CA GLN A 189 -2.04 9.60 15.93
C GLN A 189 -1.91 9.00 14.54
N VAL A 190 -2.29 7.72 14.37
CA VAL A 190 -2.11 6.96 13.14
C VAL A 190 -3.45 6.41 12.66
N PHE A 191 -3.68 6.51 11.36
CA PHE A 191 -4.68 5.73 10.62
C PHE A 191 -3.96 4.73 9.73
N LEU A 192 -4.39 3.47 9.73
CA LEU A 192 -3.96 2.46 8.76
C LEU A 192 -5.19 2.02 7.96
N CYS A 193 -5.21 2.36 6.67
CA CYS A 193 -6.35 2.15 5.78
C CYS A 193 -5.94 1.34 4.56
N GLY A 194 -6.68 0.26 4.27
CA GLY A 194 -6.48 -0.48 3.02
C GLY A 194 -6.80 -1.97 3.07
N ASP A 195 -6.51 -2.61 1.94
CA ASP A 195 -6.52 -4.06 1.78
C ASP A 195 -5.26 -4.63 2.45
N LEU A 196 -5.45 -5.20 3.64
CA LEU A 196 -4.40 -5.87 4.41
C LEU A 196 -4.17 -7.32 3.93
N ASN A 197 -5.02 -7.84 3.03
CA ASN A 197 -5.05 -9.24 2.59
C ASN A 197 -5.12 -10.27 3.74
N ILE A 198 -5.58 -9.83 4.92
CA ILE A 198 -5.66 -10.63 6.15
C ILE A 198 -7.11 -10.67 6.63
N VAL A 199 -7.67 -11.86 6.74
CA VAL A 199 -8.87 -12.11 7.55
C VAL A 199 -8.45 -12.10 9.02
N ARG A 200 -8.94 -11.15 9.84
CA ARG A 200 -8.60 -11.04 11.27
C ARG A 200 -9.13 -12.21 12.11
N SER A 201 -10.42 -12.50 11.97
CA SER A 201 -11.16 -13.39 12.89
C SER A 201 -12.04 -14.42 12.17
N GLU A 202 -12.74 -15.25 12.95
CA GLU A 202 -13.59 -16.34 12.46
C GLU A 202 -14.80 -15.85 11.66
N MET A 203 -15.47 -14.80 12.17
CA MET A 203 -16.63 -14.17 11.54
C MET A 203 -16.28 -13.34 10.29
N ASP A 204 -14.99 -13.11 10.04
CA ASP A 204 -14.46 -12.32 8.92
C ASP A 204 -14.24 -13.15 7.64
N THR A 205 -14.62 -14.44 7.58
CA THR A 205 -14.51 -15.27 6.36
C THR A 205 -15.64 -16.29 6.23
N ALA A 206 -16.18 -16.47 5.02
CA ALA A 206 -17.24 -17.43 4.76
C ALA A 206 -16.71 -18.88 4.80
N GLY A 207 -17.52 -19.81 5.31
CA GLY A 207 -17.26 -21.26 5.24
C GLY A 207 -16.03 -21.77 6.03
N LEU A 208 -15.51 -20.99 7.00
CA LEU A 208 -14.27 -21.31 7.73
C LEU A 208 -14.22 -22.76 8.24
N ALA A 209 -15.26 -23.21 8.96
CA ALA A 209 -15.29 -24.55 9.54
C ALA A 209 -15.18 -25.68 8.50
N GLU A 210 -15.74 -25.48 7.29
CA GLU A 210 -15.62 -26.47 6.21
C GLU A 210 -14.24 -26.44 5.56
N ARG A 211 -13.62 -25.25 5.45
CA ARG A 211 -12.24 -25.08 4.98
C ARG A 211 -11.24 -25.75 5.93
N LEU A 212 -11.32 -25.44 7.22
CA LEU A 212 -10.51 -26.05 8.28
C LEU A 212 -10.58 -27.59 8.24
N ARG A 213 -11.79 -28.14 8.16
CA ARG A 213 -12.02 -29.59 8.04
C ARG A 213 -11.43 -30.21 6.75
N LYS A 214 -11.38 -29.47 5.64
CA LYS A 214 -10.77 -29.92 4.37
C LYS A 214 -9.24 -29.84 4.39
N GLU A 215 -8.70 -28.85 5.08
CA GLU A 215 -7.25 -28.59 5.20
C GLU A 215 -6.59 -29.39 6.34
N GLY A 216 -7.39 -30.00 7.22
CA GLY A 216 -6.91 -30.73 8.41
C GLY A 216 -6.46 -29.79 9.54
N MET A 217 -6.77 -28.51 9.44
CA MET A 217 -6.28 -27.43 10.30
C MET A 217 -7.27 -27.12 11.43
N THR A 218 -6.78 -26.88 12.64
CA THR A 218 -7.58 -26.39 13.76
C THR A 218 -7.80 -24.87 13.69
N LEU A 219 -8.81 -24.40 14.42
CA LEU A 219 -9.01 -22.96 14.64
C LEU A 219 -7.77 -22.27 15.25
N ASN A 220 -7.05 -22.96 16.13
CA ASN A 220 -5.88 -22.37 16.78
C ASN A 220 -4.71 -22.21 15.79
N GLU A 221 -4.43 -23.21 14.95
CA GLU A 221 -3.42 -23.09 13.89
C GLU A 221 -3.78 -21.98 12.89
N PHE A 222 -5.07 -21.85 12.53
CA PHE A 222 -5.56 -20.75 11.71
C PHE A 222 -5.28 -19.38 12.35
N LEU A 223 -5.50 -19.22 13.67
CA LEU A 223 -5.19 -17.99 14.39
C LEU A 223 -3.68 -17.73 14.55
N ALA A 224 -2.87 -18.80 14.61
CA ALA A 224 -1.42 -18.72 14.76
C ALA A 224 -0.66 -18.33 13.48
N VAL A 225 -1.28 -18.41 12.28
CA VAL A 225 -0.66 -18.00 11.00
C VAL A 225 -0.03 -16.61 11.13
N PRO A 226 1.26 -16.40 10.76
CA PRO A 226 1.99 -15.15 11.05
C PRO A 226 1.25 -13.86 10.68
N SER A 227 0.72 -13.77 9.45
CA SER A 227 -0.04 -12.60 9.00
C SER A 227 -1.31 -12.31 9.81
N ARG A 228 -1.93 -13.33 10.43
CA ARG A 228 -3.08 -13.17 11.33
C ARG A 228 -2.66 -12.85 12.76
N ARG A 229 -1.56 -13.43 13.22
CA ARG A 229 -0.92 -13.09 14.50
C ARG A 229 -0.51 -11.60 14.51
N PHE A 230 0.18 -11.12 13.47
CA PHE A 230 0.50 -9.71 13.24
C PHE A 230 -0.71 -8.78 13.41
N LEU A 231 -1.80 -9.01 12.69
CA LEU A 231 -2.97 -8.11 12.78
C LEU A 231 -3.58 -8.13 14.19
N ASN A 232 -3.64 -9.28 14.85
CA ASN A 232 -4.13 -9.40 16.23
C ASN A 232 -3.15 -8.85 17.28
N HIS A 233 -1.86 -8.68 16.97
CA HIS A 233 -0.93 -7.89 17.78
C HIS A 233 -1.22 -6.40 17.69
N LEU A 234 -1.47 -5.91 16.47
CA LEU A 234 -1.63 -4.49 16.19
C LEU A 234 -2.93 -3.92 16.78
N VAL A 235 -4.01 -4.72 16.81
CA VAL A 235 -5.36 -4.22 17.14
C VAL A 235 -5.90 -4.60 18.53
N PHE A 236 -6.64 -3.66 19.13
CA PHE A 236 -7.42 -3.90 20.36
C PHE A 236 -8.49 -4.99 20.13
N GLY A 237 -8.71 -5.82 21.15
CA GLY A 237 -9.51 -7.04 21.04
C GLY A 237 -8.91 -8.10 20.09
N GLY A 238 -7.62 -8.00 19.73
CA GLY A 238 -6.95 -8.98 18.88
C GLY A 238 -6.65 -10.29 19.63
N ARG A 239 -7.14 -11.41 19.10
CA ARG A 239 -6.92 -12.75 19.69
C ARG A 239 -5.55 -13.29 19.27
N VAL A 240 -4.56 -13.08 20.14
CA VAL A 240 -3.25 -13.73 20.08
C VAL A 240 -3.31 -15.06 20.86
N LEU A 241 -2.53 -16.06 20.44
CA LEU A 241 -2.41 -17.35 21.14
C LEU A 241 -1.05 -17.46 21.84
N GLY A 242 -1.06 -17.98 23.06
CA GLY A 242 0.11 -17.93 23.95
C GLY A 242 0.39 -16.51 24.41
N GLU A 243 1.63 -16.27 24.85
CA GLU A 243 2.12 -14.92 25.13
C GLU A 243 2.22 -14.08 23.85
N ARG A 244 2.36 -12.76 24.02
CA ARG A 244 2.56 -11.84 22.90
C ARG A 244 4.04 -11.76 22.50
N ASP A 245 4.33 -11.51 21.22
CA ASP A 245 5.69 -11.23 20.77
C ASP A 245 6.26 -10.01 21.52
N ALA A 246 7.52 -10.07 21.93
CA ALA A 246 8.17 -8.96 22.63
C ALA A 246 8.20 -7.68 21.77
N GLY A 247 7.80 -6.54 22.35
CA GLY A 247 7.59 -5.28 21.64
C GLY A 247 6.22 -5.15 20.97
N ARG A 248 5.40 -6.21 21.00
CA ARG A 248 4.01 -6.26 20.53
C ARG A 248 3.02 -6.57 21.65
N ASP A 249 3.45 -6.32 22.88
CA ASP A 249 2.76 -6.56 24.15
C ASP A 249 1.42 -5.81 24.17
N GLU A 250 1.45 -4.50 23.96
CA GLU A 250 0.23 -3.70 23.81
C GLU A 250 -0.22 -3.58 22.34
N PRO A 251 -1.53 -3.69 22.06
CA PRO A 251 -2.10 -3.23 20.80
C PRO A 251 -2.11 -1.69 20.73
N VAL A 252 -2.15 -1.15 19.51
CA VAL A 252 -2.02 0.30 19.27
C VAL A 252 -3.11 0.90 18.38
N LEU A 253 -3.87 0.09 17.64
CA LEU A 253 -4.97 0.54 16.77
C LEU A 253 -6.32 -0.13 17.10
N TRP A 254 -7.43 0.56 16.87
CA TRP A 254 -8.79 -0.01 16.90
C TRP A 254 -9.28 -0.34 15.49
N ASP A 255 -10.12 -1.37 15.36
CA ASP A 255 -10.77 -1.79 14.11
C ASP A 255 -12.15 -1.15 14.04
N ILE A 256 -12.23 0.08 13.53
CA ILE A 256 -13.39 0.96 13.75
C ILE A 256 -14.68 0.37 13.16
N CYS A 257 -14.59 -0.32 12.03
CA CYS A 257 -15.72 -1.04 11.43
C CYS A 257 -16.25 -2.17 12.35
N ARG A 258 -15.41 -2.75 13.23
CA ARG A 258 -15.83 -3.69 14.29
C ARG A 258 -16.24 -3.01 15.60
N GLU A 259 -15.77 -1.82 15.91
CA GLU A 259 -16.30 -1.05 17.06
C GLU A 259 -17.77 -0.68 16.86
N PHE A 260 -18.15 -0.27 15.65
CA PHE A 260 -19.56 -0.02 15.30
C PHE A 260 -20.37 -1.30 15.07
N HIS A 261 -19.74 -2.39 14.58
CA HIS A 261 -20.44 -3.63 14.24
C HIS A 261 -19.76 -4.90 14.83
N PRO A 262 -19.67 -5.03 16.17
CA PRO A 262 -18.85 -6.07 16.81
C PRO A 262 -19.34 -7.49 16.56
N THR A 263 -20.66 -7.69 16.40
CA THR A 263 -21.29 -9.00 16.26
C THR A 263 -21.89 -9.27 14.88
N ARG A 264 -21.84 -8.30 13.95
CA ARG A 264 -22.45 -8.43 12.62
C ARG A 264 -21.66 -9.42 11.75
N ALA A 265 -22.21 -10.62 11.58
CA ALA A 265 -21.72 -11.63 10.65
C ALA A 265 -21.91 -11.21 9.18
N GLY A 266 -21.16 -11.83 8.27
CA GLY A 266 -21.32 -11.60 6.83
C GLY A 266 -20.80 -10.25 6.30
N MET A 267 -20.09 -9.47 7.13
CA MET A 267 -19.44 -8.22 6.73
C MET A 267 -18.18 -8.44 5.89
N TYR A 268 -18.34 -9.07 4.73
CA TYR A 268 -17.23 -9.33 3.84
C TYR A 268 -16.97 -8.13 2.93
N THR A 269 -15.70 -7.96 2.54
CA THR A 269 -15.26 -6.84 1.70
C THR A 269 -14.73 -7.30 0.35
N CYS A 270 -14.35 -8.58 0.21
CA CYS A 270 -13.84 -9.20 -1.02
C CYS A 270 -14.55 -10.54 -1.32
N TRP A 271 -14.83 -10.82 -2.60
CA TRP A 271 -15.52 -12.03 -3.07
C TRP A 271 -14.92 -12.59 -4.36
N GLU A 272 -14.74 -13.91 -4.47
CA GLU A 272 -14.13 -14.52 -5.67
C GLU A 272 -15.04 -14.43 -6.91
N THR A 273 -14.66 -13.57 -7.86
CA THR A 273 -15.38 -13.34 -9.13
C THR A 273 -15.49 -14.58 -10.00
N ARG A 274 -14.47 -15.44 -10.06
CA ARG A 274 -14.47 -16.68 -10.84
C ARG A 274 -15.56 -17.67 -10.45
N LYS A 275 -16.03 -17.61 -9.20
CA LYS A 275 -17.11 -18.45 -8.65
C LYS A 275 -18.45 -17.69 -8.57
N ASN A 276 -18.49 -16.43 -9.03
CA ASN A 276 -19.59 -15.49 -8.80
C ASN A 276 -20.02 -15.47 -7.32
N ALA A 277 -19.07 -15.31 -6.40
CA ALA A 277 -19.31 -15.53 -4.98
C ALA A 277 -20.07 -14.41 -4.26
N ARG A 278 -20.14 -13.20 -4.85
CA ARG A 278 -20.72 -11.99 -4.23
C ARG A 278 -22.23 -12.06 -4.01
N PRO A 279 -23.09 -12.52 -4.95
CA PRO A 279 -24.54 -12.65 -4.72
C PRO A 279 -24.92 -13.66 -3.63
N GLY A 280 -24.08 -14.69 -3.38
CA GLY A 280 -24.25 -15.63 -2.27
C GLY A 280 -23.58 -15.17 -0.96
N ASN A 281 -23.04 -13.95 -0.94
CA ASN A 281 -22.18 -13.40 0.10
C ASN A 281 -21.08 -14.36 0.61
N PHE A 282 -20.48 -15.16 -0.27
CA PHE A 282 -19.39 -16.07 0.11
C PHE A 282 -18.04 -15.35 -0.05
N GLY A 283 -17.71 -14.52 0.95
CA GLY A 283 -16.58 -13.59 0.89
C GLY A 283 -15.62 -13.67 2.06
N SER A 284 -14.80 -12.63 2.21
CA SER A 284 -13.94 -12.38 3.38
C SER A 284 -13.76 -10.89 3.62
N ARG A 285 -13.58 -10.47 4.89
CA ARG A 285 -13.18 -9.12 5.27
C ARG A 285 -11.66 -9.04 5.31
N ILE A 286 -11.10 -8.26 4.38
CA ILE A 286 -9.65 -8.03 4.26
C ILE A 286 -9.28 -6.54 4.09
N ASP A 287 -10.28 -5.69 3.91
CA ASP A 287 -10.16 -4.23 3.81
C ASP A 287 -10.54 -3.60 5.16
N TYR A 288 -9.70 -2.68 5.67
CA TYR A 288 -9.84 -2.12 7.02
C TYR A 288 -9.65 -0.60 7.06
N VAL A 289 -10.30 0.03 8.03
CA VAL A 289 -9.95 1.37 8.54
C VAL A 289 -9.62 1.20 10.02
N LEU A 290 -8.35 1.38 10.37
CA LEU A 290 -7.82 1.25 11.73
C LEU A 290 -7.31 2.61 12.25
N CYS A 291 -7.47 2.94 13.53
CA CYS A 291 -6.97 4.20 14.10
C CYS A 291 -6.35 4.06 15.51
N SER A 292 -5.47 4.99 15.89
CA SER A 292 -4.90 5.07 17.26
C SER A 292 -5.96 5.29 18.35
N SER A 293 -5.66 4.84 19.57
CA SER A 293 -6.63 4.82 20.69
C SER A 293 -7.19 6.19 21.09
N ALA A 294 -6.35 7.25 21.13
CA ALA A 294 -6.77 8.57 21.61
C ALA A 294 -7.77 9.30 20.69
N ILE A 295 -8.00 8.79 19.48
CA ILE A 295 -8.93 9.34 18.48
C ILE A 295 -10.08 8.39 18.14
N LYS A 296 -10.17 7.22 18.78
CA LYS A 296 -11.22 6.21 18.57
C LYS A 296 -12.63 6.80 18.76
N ASP A 297 -12.80 7.69 19.73
CA ASP A 297 -14.10 8.28 20.06
C ASP A 297 -14.40 9.58 19.30
N TRP A 298 -13.59 9.92 18.29
CA TRP A 298 -13.91 10.97 17.31
C TRP A 298 -14.88 10.48 16.21
N PHE A 299 -15.03 9.17 16.04
CA PHE A 299 -15.85 8.58 14.99
C PHE A 299 -17.33 8.52 15.39
N VAL A 300 -18.22 8.72 14.41
CA VAL A 300 -19.68 8.70 14.59
C VAL A 300 -20.38 7.62 13.75
N ASP A 301 -19.71 7.06 12.73
CA ASP A 301 -20.17 5.91 11.95
C ASP A 301 -18.98 5.22 11.27
N SER A 302 -19.07 3.91 11.02
CA SER A 302 -18.15 3.16 10.15
C SER A 302 -18.79 1.87 9.68
N ASN A 303 -18.71 1.58 8.38
CA ASN A 303 -19.33 0.40 7.79
C ASN A 303 -18.65 -0.01 6.48
N ILE A 304 -19.09 -1.14 5.93
CA ILE A 304 -18.80 -1.56 4.55
C ILE A 304 -19.90 -1.04 3.61
N GLN A 305 -19.61 -0.98 2.31
CA GLN A 305 -20.60 -0.62 1.27
C GLN A 305 -20.78 -1.78 0.27
N GLU A 306 -21.23 -2.94 0.75
CA GLU A 306 -21.27 -4.20 -0.01
C GLU A 306 -22.15 -4.16 -1.28
N GLY A 307 -23.10 -3.22 -1.37
CA GLY A 307 -23.89 -2.96 -2.57
C GLY A 307 -23.14 -2.27 -3.71
N LEU A 308 -22.02 -1.59 -3.44
CA LEU A 308 -21.25 -0.87 -4.45
C LEU A 308 -20.35 -1.82 -5.24
N LEU A 309 -20.78 -2.14 -6.47
CA LEU A 309 -20.02 -2.91 -7.46
C LEU A 309 -18.89 -2.06 -8.06
N GLY A 310 -18.07 -2.65 -8.93
CA GLY A 310 -16.95 -1.94 -9.60
C GLY A 310 -15.61 -2.67 -9.50
N SER A 311 -15.47 -3.46 -8.43
CA SER A 311 -14.34 -4.31 -8.09
C SER A 311 -14.86 -5.65 -7.55
N ASP A 312 -13.96 -6.64 -7.40
CA ASP A 312 -14.22 -7.81 -6.56
C ASP A 312 -14.17 -7.50 -5.06
N HIS A 313 -13.71 -6.30 -4.69
CA HIS A 313 -13.91 -5.70 -3.37
C HIS A 313 -15.07 -4.68 -3.34
N CYS A 314 -15.54 -4.31 -2.15
CA CYS A 314 -16.37 -3.13 -1.88
C CYS A 314 -15.59 -2.07 -1.09
N PRO A 315 -16.05 -0.81 -1.06
CA PRO A 315 -15.50 0.19 -0.15
C PRO A 315 -15.76 -0.14 1.32
N VAL A 316 -14.89 0.38 2.19
CA VAL A 316 -15.06 0.48 3.64
C VAL A 316 -14.83 1.93 4.03
N TYR A 317 -15.68 2.49 4.90
CA TYR A 317 -15.57 3.88 5.32
C TYR A 317 -15.61 4.04 6.83
N ALA A 318 -15.09 5.18 7.30
CA ALA A 318 -15.31 5.66 8.66
C ALA A 318 -15.54 7.19 8.61
N THR A 319 -16.49 7.65 9.40
CA THR A 319 -16.94 9.05 9.45
C THR A 319 -16.59 9.64 10.80
N ILE A 320 -15.77 10.69 10.78
CA ILE A 320 -15.33 11.47 11.94
C ILE A 320 -16.34 12.60 12.18
N SER A 321 -16.69 12.84 13.45
CA SER A 321 -17.53 13.95 13.90
C SER A 321 -17.08 15.28 13.30
N ASP A 322 -18.01 16.22 13.09
CA ASP A 322 -17.64 17.58 12.68
C ASP A 322 -17.07 18.44 13.81
N THR A 323 -17.19 17.95 15.04
CA THR A 323 -16.64 18.54 16.25
C THR A 323 -16.03 17.41 17.09
N VAL A 324 -14.72 17.45 17.32
CA VAL A 324 -13.94 16.43 18.02
C VAL A 324 -13.43 16.95 19.37
N SER A 325 -13.03 16.04 20.26
CA SER A 325 -12.45 16.38 21.56
C SER A 325 -10.93 16.29 21.49
N VAL A 326 -10.25 17.41 21.75
CA VAL A 326 -8.78 17.51 21.79
C VAL A 326 -8.40 18.22 23.10
N ASP A 327 -7.59 17.59 23.93
CA ASP A 327 -7.14 18.11 25.24
C ASP A 327 -8.30 18.61 26.15
N GLY A 328 -9.47 17.98 26.01
CA GLY A 328 -10.71 18.33 26.74
C GLY A 328 -11.54 19.45 26.10
N ALA A 329 -11.01 20.15 25.09
CA ALA A 329 -11.73 21.16 24.32
C ALA A 329 -12.49 20.53 23.14
N LYS A 330 -13.68 21.07 22.82
CA LYS A 330 -14.39 20.77 21.57
C LYS A 330 -13.88 21.67 20.46
N ILE A 331 -13.38 21.08 19.38
CA ILE A 331 -12.78 21.78 18.24
C ILE A 331 -13.41 21.26 16.95
N HIS A 332 -13.63 22.11 15.94
CA HIS A 332 -14.12 21.66 14.64
C HIS A 332 -13.08 20.80 13.92
N ILE A 333 -13.52 19.76 13.23
CA ILE A 333 -12.60 18.83 12.54
C ILE A 333 -11.77 19.56 11.47
N GLU A 334 -12.32 20.57 10.80
CA GLU A 334 -11.59 21.39 9.84
C GLU A 334 -10.41 22.18 10.47
N ASP A 335 -10.51 22.60 11.74
CA ASP A 335 -9.47 23.39 12.40
C ASP A 335 -8.21 22.55 12.72
N VAL A 336 -8.36 21.23 12.89
CA VAL A 336 -7.25 20.28 13.18
C VAL A 336 -6.79 19.49 11.94
N MET A 337 -7.57 19.45 10.87
CA MET A 337 -7.26 18.74 9.62
C MET A 337 -6.53 19.58 8.57
N ASN A 338 -6.20 20.83 8.87
CA ASN A 338 -5.62 21.79 7.94
C ASN A 338 -4.49 22.62 8.60
N PRO A 339 -3.55 23.19 7.83
CA PRO A 339 -2.50 24.04 8.36
C PRO A 339 -3.04 25.21 9.22
N ARG A 340 -2.29 25.60 10.26
CA ARG A 340 -2.65 26.70 11.17
C ARG A 340 -2.98 27.97 10.38
N GLY A 341 -4.15 28.55 10.65
CA GLY A 341 -4.64 29.76 9.99
C GLY A 341 -5.44 29.51 8.70
N MET A 342 -5.53 28.28 8.20
CA MET A 342 -6.41 27.96 7.06
C MET A 342 -7.90 27.95 7.45
N PHE A 343 -8.19 27.53 8.69
CA PHE A 343 -9.51 27.56 9.31
C PHE A 343 -9.43 28.16 10.71
N LYS A 344 -10.58 28.64 11.21
CA LYS A 344 -10.85 28.88 12.62
C LYS A 344 -12.36 28.74 12.89
N ASP A 345 -12.72 28.07 13.98
CA ASP A 345 -14.11 27.85 14.40
C ASP A 345 -14.94 27.21 13.27
N GLY A 346 -14.32 26.24 12.56
CA GLY A 346 -14.89 25.56 11.38
C GLY A 346 -15.04 26.43 10.12
N LYS A 347 -14.65 27.71 10.16
CA LYS A 347 -14.74 28.65 9.03
C LYS A 347 -13.41 28.75 8.30
N ARG A 348 -13.43 28.59 6.98
CA ARG A 348 -12.25 28.79 6.13
C ARG A 348 -11.85 30.26 6.15
N LEU A 349 -10.57 30.51 6.42
CA LEU A 349 -9.94 31.83 6.40
C LEU A 349 -9.03 32.02 5.17
N GLN A 350 -8.43 30.94 4.67
CA GLN A 350 -7.59 30.93 3.47
C GLN A 350 -8.05 29.87 2.48
N GLU A 351 -8.15 30.23 1.20
CA GLU A 351 -8.40 29.29 0.11
C GLU A 351 -7.14 28.49 -0.27
N TRP A 352 -7.33 27.22 -0.59
CA TRP A 352 -6.25 26.35 -1.04
C TRP A 352 -5.78 26.74 -2.44
N SER A 353 -4.47 26.85 -2.65
CA SER A 353 -3.86 27.29 -3.90
C SER A 353 -2.80 26.32 -4.43
N ALA A 354 -2.29 26.59 -5.63
CA ALA A 354 -1.17 25.84 -6.19
C ALA A 354 0.15 26.02 -5.42
N LYS A 355 0.25 27.00 -4.50
CA LYS A 355 1.43 27.20 -3.64
C LYS A 355 1.48 26.24 -2.45
N ASP A 356 0.32 25.70 -2.07
CA ASP A 356 0.16 24.85 -0.89
C ASP A 356 0.37 23.34 -1.23
N LEU A 357 0.53 23.01 -2.52
CA LEU A 357 0.76 21.64 -3.00
C LEU A 357 2.11 21.09 -2.50
N LEU A 358 2.07 19.93 -1.86
CA LEU A 358 3.28 19.22 -1.42
C LEU A 358 4.08 18.70 -2.63
N PRO A 359 5.43 18.57 -2.54
CA PRO A 359 6.28 18.10 -3.65
C PRO A 359 5.91 16.72 -4.25
N THR A 360 5.16 15.90 -3.52
CA THR A 360 4.66 14.58 -3.93
C THR A 360 3.27 14.60 -4.56
N SER A 361 2.60 15.76 -4.64
CA SER A 361 1.33 15.93 -5.37
C SER A 361 1.50 15.56 -6.85
N ALA A 362 0.59 14.74 -7.37
CA ALA A 362 0.61 14.34 -8.77
C ALA A 362 0.37 15.52 -9.74
N LYS A 363 -0.15 16.65 -9.25
CA LYS A 363 -0.33 17.88 -10.04
C LYS A 363 0.99 18.56 -10.39
N LEU A 364 2.06 18.29 -9.64
CA LEU A 364 3.41 18.80 -9.89
C LEU A 364 4.24 17.90 -10.82
N ILE A 365 3.65 16.80 -11.32
CA ILE A 365 4.24 15.99 -12.39
C ILE A 365 4.25 16.82 -13.69
N PRO A 366 5.37 16.93 -14.43
CA PRO A 366 5.49 17.84 -15.58
C PRO A 366 4.44 17.67 -16.68
N GLU A 367 3.90 16.47 -16.84
CA GLU A 367 2.81 16.17 -17.77
C GLU A 367 1.46 16.84 -17.39
N PHE A 368 1.28 17.25 -16.13
CA PHE A 368 0.07 17.86 -15.58
C PHE A 368 0.30 19.26 -14.95
N ASP A 369 1.54 19.64 -14.60
CA ASP A 369 1.87 20.96 -14.06
C ASP A 369 1.40 22.10 -14.99
N ARG A 370 0.95 23.21 -14.39
CA ARG A 370 0.41 24.42 -15.04
C ARG A 370 -0.81 24.21 -15.96
N ARG A 371 -1.26 22.97 -16.19
CA ARG A 371 -2.52 22.69 -16.89
C ARG A 371 -3.71 23.00 -15.99
N GLN A 372 -4.19 24.23 -16.06
CA GLN A 372 -5.56 24.52 -15.65
C GLN A 372 -6.50 23.72 -16.54
N SER A 373 -7.52 23.07 -15.97
CA SER A 373 -8.48 22.36 -16.81
C SER A 373 -9.23 23.39 -17.66
N ILE A 374 -9.65 22.99 -18.87
CA ILE A 374 -10.40 23.87 -19.76
C ILE A 374 -11.69 24.37 -19.08
N ARG A 375 -12.26 23.59 -18.14
CA ARG A 375 -13.39 24.01 -17.29
C ARG A 375 -13.02 25.17 -16.36
N ASP A 376 -11.84 25.14 -15.71
CA ASP A 376 -11.41 26.21 -14.80
C ASP A 376 -11.25 27.56 -15.52
N MET A 377 -10.87 27.53 -16.81
CA MET A 377 -10.81 28.73 -17.66
C MET A 377 -12.22 29.30 -17.93
N PHE A 378 -13.23 28.45 -18.11
CA PHE A 378 -14.62 28.89 -18.34
C PHE A 378 -15.40 29.25 -17.07
N PHE A 379 -15.06 28.66 -15.91
CA PHE A 379 -15.71 28.97 -14.64
C PHE A 379 -15.05 30.13 -13.86
N LYS A 380 -13.87 30.61 -14.30
CA LYS A 380 -13.31 31.89 -13.83
C LYS A 380 -14.12 33.08 -14.33
N LYS A 381 -15.20 33.38 -13.61
CA LYS A 381 -16.00 34.59 -13.77
C LYS A 381 -15.07 35.81 -13.66
N ALA A 382 -15.07 36.66 -14.68
CA ALA A 382 -14.17 37.81 -14.75
C ALA A 382 -14.34 38.73 -13.53
N VAL A 383 -13.25 39.01 -12.83
CA VAL A 383 -13.25 40.01 -11.75
C VAL A 383 -13.47 41.38 -12.36
N PRO A 384 -14.43 42.20 -11.88
CA PRO A 384 -14.59 43.56 -12.37
C PRO A 384 -13.30 44.36 -12.15
N SER A 385 -12.76 44.93 -13.22
CA SER A 385 -11.59 45.81 -13.11
C SER A 385 -11.96 47.03 -12.26
N LYS A 386 -11.25 47.20 -11.13
CA LYS A 386 -11.31 48.46 -10.39
C LYS A 386 -10.90 49.57 -11.36
N LYS A 387 -11.77 50.56 -11.56
CA LYS A 387 -11.40 51.80 -12.23
C LYS A 387 -10.28 52.46 -11.42
N SER A 388 -9.19 52.82 -12.09
CA SER A 388 -8.15 53.67 -11.52
C SER A 388 -8.70 55.08 -11.36
N GLU A 389 -8.67 55.61 -10.14
CA GLU A 389 -8.80 57.06 -9.93
C GLU A 389 -7.52 57.76 -10.43
N PRO A 390 -7.62 58.94 -11.08
CA PRO A 390 -6.47 59.66 -11.58
C PRO A 390 -5.70 60.36 -10.45
N ALA A 391 -4.38 60.27 -10.47
CA ALA A 391 -3.54 61.05 -9.57
C ALA A 391 -3.53 62.53 -9.97
N PRO A 392 -3.57 63.49 -9.01
CA PRO A 392 -3.41 64.90 -9.30
C PRO A 392 -1.97 65.24 -9.67
N SER A 393 -1.77 66.27 -10.49
CA SER A 393 -0.46 66.83 -10.84
C SER A 393 -0.44 68.36 -10.58
N PRO A 394 0.73 68.98 -10.36
CA PRO A 394 0.82 70.19 -9.52
C PRO A 394 0.95 71.51 -10.29
N ALA A 395 0.56 72.64 -9.64
CA ALA A 395 1.33 73.90 -9.68
C ALA A 395 0.80 75.01 -8.72
N ASN A 396 1.76 75.78 -8.20
CA ASN A 396 1.77 77.22 -7.86
C ASN A 396 1.11 77.86 -6.61
N ASN A 397 1.95 78.74 -6.02
CA ASN A 397 1.78 79.70 -4.92
C ASN A 397 0.73 80.81 -5.21
N GLN A 398 0.14 81.54 -4.24
CA GLN A 398 0.80 82.56 -3.40
C GLN A 398 -0.01 83.07 -2.18
N MET A 399 0.73 83.41 -1.11
CA MET A 399 0.55 84.50 -0.09
C MET A 399 -0.71 84.61 0.82
N SER A 400 -0.51 84.22 2.10
CA SER A 400 -0.53 85.05 3.35
C SER A 400 -1.77 85.90 3.77
N PRO A 401 -1.92 86.31 5.07
CA PRO A 401 -1.10 86.09 6.27
C PRO A 401 -1.88 85.56 7.52
N ASP A 402 -1.31 85.76 8.72
CA ASP A 402 -1.85 85.64 10.10
C ASP A 402 -2.03 84.22 10.70
N ALA A 403 -1.55 83.90 11.93
CA ALA A 403 -0.72 84.67 12.88
C ALA A 403 0.14 83.74 13.80
N LEU A 404 1.03 84.35 14.60
CA LEU A 404 1.96 83.72 15.57
C LEU A 404 1.22 83.08 16.77
N ASP A 405 1.79 82.22 17.64
CA ASP A 405 3.17 81.70 17.86
C ASP A 405 3.08 80.27 18.50
N ALA A 406 4.08 79.51 19.00
CA ALA A 406 5.51 79.71 19.34
C ALA A 406 6.31 78.38 19.34
N ALA A 407 7.56 78.43 19.83
CA ALA A 407 8.38 77.27 20.28
C ALA A 407 8.50 77.28 21.84
N THR A 408 9.05 76.32 22.60
CA THR A 408 10.28 75.47 22.50
C THR A 408 10.10 74.15 23.29
N ARG A 409 10.72 72.98 22.96
CA ARG A 409 12.15 72.56 23.08
C ARG A 409 12.66 72.57 24.55
N VAL A 410 13.37 71.57 25.11
CA VAL A 410 14.01 70.30 24.62
C VAL A 410 14.09 69.25 25.76
N ASP A 411 14.48 67.99 25.44
CA ASP A 411 15.23 67.01 26.28
C ASP A 411 14.57 66.37 27.54
N ASN A 412 15.01 65.20 28.06
CA ASN A 412 15.39 63.92 27.40
C ASN A 412 15.47 62.75 28.43
N ASP A 413 15.62 61.52 27.91
CA ASP A 413 16.24 60.32 28.53
C ASP A 413 15.56 59.46 29.64
N MET A 414 16.14 58.27 29.82
CA MET A 414 15.67 57.08 30.58
C MET A 414 16.04 57.09 32.08
N PRO A 415 15.57 56.09 32.86
CA PRO A 415 16.55 55.07 33.30
C PRO A 415 16.05 53.61 33.30
N GLY A 416 17.01 52.69 33.48
CA GLY A 416 16.84 51.23 33.56
C GLY A 416 16.85 50.65 35.00
N PRO A 417 17.12 49.34 35.16
CA PRO A 417 16.48 48.52 36.21
C PRO A 417 17.40 48.04 37.36
N ASP A 418 16.79 47.47 38.40
CA ASP A 418 17.44 46.48 39.29
C ASP A 418 16.44 45.47 39.90
N SER A 419 16.93 44.53 40.72
CA SER A 419 16.36 43.22 41.06
C SER A 419 15.98 43.05 42.54
N THR A 420 15.13 42.04 42.88
CA THR A 420 15.39 41.03 43.95
C THR A 420 14.21 40.06 44.21
N LEU A 421 14.53 38.90 44.80
CA LEU A 421 13.63 37.92 45.43
C LEU A 421 13.94 37.84 46.94
N PRO A 422 13.01 37.37 47.81
CA PRO A 422 13.25 36.06 48.46
C PRO A 422 11.99 35.20 48.70
N THR A 423 12.16 34.12 49.48
CA THR A 423 11.37 32.87 49.52
C THR A 423 10.66 32.61 50.90
N PRO A 424 9.91 31.49 51.13
CA PRO A 424 8.81 31.44 52.12
C PRO A 424 9.16 30.86 53.52
N HIS A 425 8.17 30.88 54.44
CA HIS A 425 8.20 30.27 55.78
C HIS A 425 6.99 29.34 56.07
N GLN A 426 7.00 28.66 57.23
CA GLN A 426 6.30 27.40 57.49
C GLN A 426 5.31 27.41 58.70
N SER A 427 4.26 26.58 58.61
CA SER A 427 3.53 25.95 59.75
C SER A 427 2.73 26.91 60.68
N SER A 428 1.85 26.51 61.61
CA SER A 428 1.55 25.22 62.29
C SER A 428 0.06 25.19 62.78
N GLN A 429 -0.35 24.08 63.43
CA GLN A 429 -1.58 23.83 64.23
C GLN A 429 -2.88 23.42 63.49
N VAL A 430 -3.86 22.72 64.13
CA VAL A 430 -3.91 21.37 64.79
C VAL A 430 -5.27 21.17 65.52
N THR A 431 -5.73 19.92 65.61
CA THR A 431 -6.86 19.35 66.41
C THR A 431 -8.34 19.55 65.98
N THR A 432 -9.14 18.54 66.33
CA THR A 432 -10.58 18.32 66.09
C THR A 432 -11.31 18.09 67.44
N PRO A 433 -12.66 17.98 67.49
CA PRO A 433 -13.38 16.69 67.30
C PRO A 433 -14.74 16.85 66.55
N GLY A 434 -15.55 15.81 66.24
CA GLY A 434 -15.33 14.35 66.30
C GLY A 434 -16.58 13.50 65.96
N GLN A 435 -16.34 12.32 65.36
CA GLN A 435 -17.06 11.02 65.43
C GLN A 435 -18.60 10.87 65.33
N SER A 436 -19.05 10.12 64.30
CA SER A 436 -19.70 8.77 64.39
C SER A 436 -19.87 8.22 62.95
N ASN A 437 -19.42 7.02 62.56
CA ASN A 437 -19.75 5.63 62.96
C ASN A 437 -21.23 5.26 62.70
N ASN A 438 -21.59 4.12 62.08
CA ASN A 438 -20.85 2.86 61.85
C ASN A 438 -21.36 2.04 60.62
N ASN A 439 -20.48 1.21 60.04
CA ASN A 439 -20.58 -0.26 59.77
C ASN A 439 -21.99 -0.96 59.66
N THR A 440 -22.22 -2.07 58.91
CA THR A 440 -21.28 -3.13 58.39
C THR A 440 -21.87 -4.02 57.27
N SER A 441 -21.02 -4.47 56.34
CA SER A 441 -20.90 -5.79 55.65
C SER A 441 -22.08 -6.74 55.28
N SER A 442 -21.86 -7.48 54.16
CA SER A 442 -22.34 -8.86 53.82
C SER A 442 -23.80 -9.04 53.34
N SER A 443 -24.18 -10.02 52.49
CA SER A 443 -23.44 -10.91 51.55
C SER A 443 -24.42 -11.65 50.60
N SER A 444 -23.88 -12.37 49.60
CA SER A 444 -24.45 -13.51 48.85
C SER A 444 -25.73 -13.39 47.97
N ALA A 445 -25.54 -13.71 46.68
CA ALA A 445 -26.29 -14.68 45.85
C ALA A 445 -27.79 -14.50 45.47
N SER A 446 -28.02 -14.60 44.15
CA SER A 446 -29.09 -15.37 43.47
C SER A 446 -30.59 -15.13 43.76
N ALA A 447 -31.30 -14.46 42.83
CA ALA A 447 -32.65 -14.85 42.39
C ALA A 447 -33.07 -14.17 41.07
N SER A 448 -33.95 -14.82 40.29
CA SER A 448 -34.65 -14.25 39.13
C SER A 448 -36.07 -13.78 39.52
N PRO A 449 -36.69 -12.85 38.78
CA PRO A 449 -38.13 -12.64 38.79
C PRO A 449 -38.83 -13.39 37.63
N GLU A 450 -39.85 -14.18 37.93
CA GLU A 450 -40.66 -14.90 36.93
C GLU A 450 -41.79 -14.03 36.33
N LYS A 451 -42.39 -14.50 35.21
CA LYS A 451 -43.69 -14.04 34.70
C LYS A 451 -44.62 -15.24 34.40
N PRO A 452 -45.80 -15.34 35.03
CA PRO A 452 -46.83 -16.34 34.71
C PRO A 452 -47.96 -15.77 33.82
N PRO A 453 -48.89 -16.58 33.30
CA PRO A 453 -48.73 -17.95 32.78
C PRO A 453 -49.40 -18.16 31.39
N ILE A 454 -49.58 -19.42 30.98
CA ILE A 454 -49.83 -19.90 29.61
C ILE A 454 -51.29 -20.30 29.35
N ALA A 455 -51.79 -20.12 28.11
CA ALA A 455 -52.90 -20.90 27.53
C ALA A 455 -52.38 -21.85 26.41
N LYS A 456 -52.99 -23.03 26.22
CA LYS A 456 -52.34 -24.21 25.59
C LYS A 456 -53.03 -24.77 24.34
N ARG A 457 -52.25 -24.92 23.24
CA ARG A 457 -52.21 -26.07 22.26
C ARG A 457 -53.53 -26.47 21.53
N PRO A 458 -53.54 -27.44 20.56
CA PRO A 458 -52.49 -28.37 20.10
C PRO A 458 -52.13 -28.31 18.60
N ALA A 459 -51.24 -29.22 18.19
CA ALA A 459 -50.94 -29.62 16.81
C ALA A 459 -51.80 -30.88 16.44
N GLU A 460 -51.72 -31.60 15.30
CA GLU A 460 -50.65 -31.71 14.29
C GLU A 460 -51.19 -32.06 12.86
N PRO A 461 -50.66 -33.01 12.05
CA PRO A 461 -50.18 -32.73 10.68
C PRO A 461 -51.17 -33.06 9.54
N SER A 462 -50.90 -32.54 8.33
CA SER A 462 -51.38 -33.18 7.09
C SER A 462 -50.56 -32.84 5.82
N ALA A 463 -50.30 -33.88 5.02
CA ALA A 463 -50.00 -33.85 3.57
C ALA A 463 -50.31 -35.26 3.03
N PRO A 464 -51.02 -35.42 1.90
CA PRO A 464 -50.31 -35.89 0.70
C PRO A 464 -50.95 -35.56 -0.69
N GLN A 465 -50.09 -35.16 -1.63
CA GLN A 465 -50.15 -35.55 -3.07
C GLN A 465 -51.41 -35.08 -3.89
N PRO A 466 -51.65 -35.52 -5.16
CA PRO A 466 -50.95 -34.90 -6.31
C PRO A 466 -51.78 -34.58 -7.59
N ARG A 467 -51.30 -33.59 -8.38
CA ARG A 467 -51.47 -33.44 -9.86
C ARG A 467 -52.92 -33.13 -10.37
N PRO A 468 -53.10 -32.49 -11.56
CA PRO A 468 -52.84 -33.09 -12.88
C PRO A 468 -52.08 -32.21 -13.90
N LEU A 469 -51.63 -32.85 -14.99
CA LEU A 469 -51.03 -32.23 -16.18
C LEU A 469 -52.02 -32.29 -17.37
N LYS A 470 -52.22 -31.17 -18.07
CA LYS A 470 -52.54 -31.14 -19.52
C LYS A 470 -51.67 -30.02 -20.12
N LYS A 471 -50.72 -30.24 -21.03
CA LYS A 471 -50.80 -30.83 -22.40
C LYS A 471 -51.83 -30.15 -23.30
N GLY A 472 -51.39 -29.11 -24.00
CA GLY A 472 -51.80 -28.80 -25.36
C GLY A 472 -50.57 -28.90 -26.27
N LYS A 473 -50.55 -29.85 -27.21
CA LYS A 473 -49.47 -30.01 -28.19
C LYS A 473 -50.05 -30.63 -29.46
N VAL A 474 -49.89 -29.96 -30.59
CA VAL A 474 -50.32 -30.43 -31.92
C VAL A 474 -49.12 -30.27 -32.86
N ALA A 475 -48.80 -31.31 -33.63
CA ALA A 475 -47.84 -31.29 -34.76
C ALA A 475 -48.65 -31.15 -36.07
N PHE A 476 -48.12 -30.82 -37.25
CA PHE A 476 -47.01 -31.42 -38.03
C PHE A 476 -46.58 -30.36 -39.09
N SER A 477 -45.32 -29.98 -39.28
CA SER A 477 -44.22 -30.61 -40.06
C SER A 477 -44.36 -30.57 -41.61
N ARG A 478 -43.40 -29.88 -42.27
CA ARG A 478 -43.01 -29.94 -43.72
C ARG A 478 -44.10 -29.53 -44.74
N GLU A 479 -43.82 -29.00 -45.94
CA GLU A 479 -42.67 -28.36 -46.62
C GLU A 479 -43.33 -27.42 -47.69
N ALA A 480 -42.71 -26.46 -48.40
CA ALA A 480 -41.36 -26.37 -48.96
C ALA A 480 -40.89 -24.90 -49.21
N SER A 481 -39.85 -24.76 -50.05
CA SER A 481 -39.05 -23.60 -50.49
C SER A 481 -39.80 -22.30 -50.92
N THR A 482 -39.16 -21.11 -51.09
CA THR A 482 -37.84 -20.85 -51.71
C THR A 482 -37.31 -19.42 -51.47
N LYS A 483 -35.96 -19.23 -51.50
CA LYS A 483 -35.19 -17.95 -51.68
C LYS A 483 -35.32 -16.92 -50.53
N SER A 484 -34.36 -16.05 -50.19
CA SER A 484 -32.88 -15.91 -50.41
C SER A 484 -32.41 -14.72 -49.52
N ALA A 485 -31.14 -14.45 -49.16
CA ALA A 485 -29.81 -14.94 -49.56
C ALA A 485 -28.83 -14.91 -48.32
N PRO A 486 -27.54 -15.29 -48.42
CA PRO A 486 -26.69 -15.59 -47.25
C PRO A 486 -25.60 -14.55 -46.90
N GLY A 487 -24.98 -14.73 -45.72
CA GLY A 487 -23.63 -14.25 -45.39
C GLY A 487 -22.66 -15.41 -45.12
N PHE A 488 -21.35 -15.17 -44.97
CA PHE A 488 -20.34 -16.21 -44.70
C PHE A 488 -19.14 -15.75 -43.84
N SER A 489 -18.22 -16.68 -43.58
CA SER A 489 -17.31 -16.71 -42.40
C SER A 489 -15.80 -16.57 -42.71
N GLN A 490 -14.98 -16.76 -41.66
CA GLN A 490 -13.50 -16.70 -41.60
C GLN A 490 -12.73 -17.51 -42.68
N SER A 491 -11.48 -17.10 -42.97
CA SER A 491 -10.39 -17.97 -43.43
C SER A 491 -8.99 -17.31 -43.25
N THR A 492 -7.89 -18.04 -43.50
CA THR A 492 -6.50 -17.61 -43.23
C THR A 492 -5.46 -18.08 -44.26
N LEU A 493 -4.56 -17.18 -44.69
CA LEU A 493 -3.16 -17.37 -45.16
C LEU A 493 -2.81 -18.30 -46.36
N LYS A 494 -2.16 -17.68 -47.39
CA LYS A 494 -1.25 -18.21 -48.45
C LYS A 494 -1.91 -19.02 -49.60
N GLY A 495 -1.44 -18.96 -50.86
CA GLY A 495 -0.33 -18.17 -51.46
C GLY A 495 -0.09 -18.43 -52.99
N PHE A 496 1.08 -18.02 -53.52
CA PHE A 496 1.54 -18.04 -54.94
C PHE A 496 0.89 -16.98 -55.87
N PHE A 497 1.56 -16.25 -56.78
CA PHE A 497 2.72 -16.52 -57.66
C PHE A 497 3.78 -15.35 -57.76
N LYS A 498 4.70 -15.42 -58.74
CA LYS A 498 5.86 -14.54 -59.11
C LYS A 498 5.96 -14.51 -60.68
N PRO A 499 6.87 -13.80 -61.42
CA PRO A 499 7.98 -12.86 -61.07
C PRO A 499 8.22 -11.63 -62.01
N LYS A 500 9.39 -10.96 -61.86
CA LYS A 500 10.23 -10.16 -62.82
C LYS A 500 10.24 -8.60 -62.79
N THR A 501 11.41 -8.10 -63.22
CA THR A 501 12.00 -6.73 -63.29
C THR A 501 11.78 -6.07 -64.68
N PRO A 502 12.13 -4.77 -64.99
CA PRO A 502 13.44 -4.09 -64.74
C PRO A 502 13.42 -2.56 -64.43
N THR A 503 14.62 -1.94 -64.41
CA THR A 503 14.94 -0.49 -64.26
C THR A 503 15.24 0.18 -65.62
N PRO A 504 15.39 1.53 -65.74
CA PRO A 504 16.72 2.18 -65.57
C PRO A 504 16.76 3.66 -65.03
N ASP A 505 17.94 4.06 -64.53
CA ASP A 505 18.63 5.39 -64.55
C ASP A 505 17.93 6.71 -64.10
N THR A 506 18.61 7.80 -63.69
CA THR A 506 20.02 8.27 -63.85
C THR A 506 20.70 8.84 -62.57
N ASN A 507 22.04 8.86 -62.56
CA ASN A 507 22.95 9.57 -61.62
C ASN A 507 23.69 10.72 -62.39
N PRO A 508 24.65 11.56 -61.87
CA PRO A 508 25.69 11.35 -60.82
C PRO A 508 25.77 12.53 -59.79
N ALA A 509 26.76 12.75 -58.92
CA ALA A 509 28.14 12.24 -58.67
C ALA A 509 28.46 12.29 -57.14
N ASN A 510 29.62 11.91 -56.57
CA ASN A 510 30.96 11.63 -57.11
C ASN A 510 31.77 10.68 -56.17
N ARG A 511 32.70 9.90 -56.74
CA ARG A 511 33.95 9.22 -56.25
C ARG A 511 34.25 9.07 -54.73
N SER A 512 34.93 8.01 -54.24
CA SER A 512 35.76 6.96 -54.92
C SER A 512 36.06 5.72 -54.04
N ASN A 513 36.22 4.56 -54.70
CA ASN A 513 37.10 3.39 -54.42
C ASN A 513 36.97 2.65 -53.06
N ASP A 514 36.71 1.32 -52.97
CA ASP A 514 37.36 0.11 -53.55
C ASP A 514 38.55 -0.44 -52.72
N ALA A 515 38.72 -1.76 -52.49
CA ALA A 515 37.84 -2.91 -52.75
C ALA A 515 38.25 -4.21 -51.99
N ASN A 516 37.28 -5.13 -51.84
CA ASN A 516 37.37 -6.61 -51.79
C ASN A 516 38.24 -7.36 -50.73
N ASN A 517 38.20 -8.72 -50.65
CA ASN A 517 37.08 -9.67 -50.40
C ASN A 517 37.63 -11.12 -50.19
N THR A 518 36.82 -12.02 -49.59
CA THR A 518 36.82 -13.50 -49.73
C THR A 518 38.06 -14.38 -49.38
N LYS A 519 38.06 -14.91 -48.14
CA LYS A 519 37.73 -16.32 -47.75
C LYS A 519 38.53 -17.54 -48.31
N VAL A 520 38.81 -18.51 -47.40
CA VAL A 520 39.09 -19.98 -47.55
C VAL A 520 40.53 -20.49 -47.26
N THR A 521 40.62 -21.35 -46.22
CA THR A 521 41.56 -22.43 -45.74
C THR A 521 42.61 -23.11 -46.67
N PRO A 522 43.56 -24.01 -46.20
CA PRO A 522 43.80 -24.60 -44.84
C PRO A 522 45.27 -24.87 -44.33
N THR A 523 45.38 -25.31 -43.06
CA THR A 523 46.33 -26.30 -42.44
C THR A 523 47.86 -26.10 -42.22
N LYS A 524 48.27 -26.23 -40.93
CA LYS A 524 49.53 -26.82 -40.34
C LYS A 524 50.89 -26.16 -40.71
N THR A 525 52.01 -26.32 -39.99
CA THR A 525 52.45 -27.12 -38.80
C THR A 525 53.13 -26.19 -37.73
N THR A 526 53.89 -26.54 -36.65
CA THR A 526 54.29 -27.76 -35.87
C THR A 526 54.87 -27.34 -34.50
N ASN A 527 54.67 -28.14 -33.43
CA ASN A 527 55.57 -28.40 -32.27
C ASN A 527 55.95 -27.26 -31.28
N ASN A 528 56.30 -27.48 -29.99
CA ASN A 528 56.52 -28.74 -29.23
C ASN A 528 56.14 -28.63 -27.72
N SER A 529 56.03 -29.77 -27.02
CA SER A 529 56.04 -29.93 -25.53
C SER A 529 57.17 -30.92 -25.13
N PRO A 530 57.44 -31.37 -23.87
CA PRO A 530 56.55 -31.87 -22.79
C PRO A 530 56.62 -31.03 -21.47
N ALA A 531 55.72 -31.12 -20.46
CA ALA A 531 55.43 -32.20 -19.46
C ALA A 531 56.59 -32.50 -18.47
N LYS A 532 56.40 -32.92 -17.19
CA LYS A 532 55.30 -33.73 -16.59
C LYS A 532 55.40 -33.79 -15.03
N THR A 533 54.27 -33.75 -14.28
CA THR A 533 54.04 -34.32 -12.89
C THR A 533 54.92 -33.82 -11.69
N THR A 534 54.62 -33.96 -10.38
CA THR A 534 53.54 -34.61 -9.57
C THR A 534 53.39 -33.98 -8.14
N SER A 535 52.23 -34.20 -7.48
CA SER A 535 51.97 -34.34 -6.00
C SER A 535 52.58 -33.42 -4.91
N ALA A 536 51.71 -32.68 -4.18
CA ALA A 536 51.35 -32.78 -2.72
C ALA A 536 52.39 -33.14 -1.61
N PRO A 537 52.11 -32.93 -0.29
CA PRO A 537 51.28 -31.92 0.44
C PRO A 537 51.95 -31.31 1.72
N GLY A 538 51.28 -30.37 2.40
CA GLY A 538 51.59 -29.87 3.77
C GLY A 538 50.86 -28.54 4.04
N ALA A 539 50.08 -28.32 5.12
CA ALA A 539 50.37 -28.32 6.56
C ALA A 539 51.29 -27.16 7.01
N THR A 540 51.10 -26.39 8.09
CA THR A 540 50.05 -26.15 9.12
C THR A 540 50.64 -25.12 10.09
N THR A 541 50.04 -23.93 10.29
CA THR A 541 50.11 -23.04 11.48
C THR A 541 49.20 -21.82 11.19
N GLN A 542 48.33 -21.25 12.04
CA GLN A 542 48.35 -20.94 13.48
C GLN A 542 49.38 -19.87 13.91
N ASN A 543 48.95 -18.60 14.01
CA ASN A 543 48.79 -17.84 15.28
C ASN A 543 48.58 -16.31 15.00
N THR A 544 47.56 -15.68 15.61
CA THR A 544 47.60 -14.67 16.71
C THR A 544 48.50 -13.44 16.48
N ALA A 545 48.14 -12.20 16.81
CA ALA A 545 46.99 -11.68 17.58
C ALA A 545 46.53 -10.29 17.08
N GLU A 546 45.68 -9.61 17.85
CA GLU A 546 45.12 -8.28 17.60
C GLU A 546 46.13 -7.14 17.85
N GLU A 547 46.02 -6.03 17.11
CA GLU A 547 46.34 -4.70 17.66
C GLU A 547 45.58 -3.56 16.94
N SER A 548 45.37 -2.45 17.65
CA SER A 548 44.74 -1.19 17.21
C SER A 548 44.94 -0.16 18.33
N PRO A 549 45.24 1.15 18.08
CA PRO A 549 44.24 2.04 17.45
C PRO A 549 44.71 3.38 16.78
N LYS A 550 43.97 3.83 15.73
CA LYS A 550 43.64 5.26 15.41
C LYS A 550 44.81 6.27 15.13
N PRO A 551 44.56 7.56 14.76
CA PRO A 551 43.39 8.21 14.15
C PRO A 551 43.69 8.99 12.81
N ALA A 552 42.68 9.71 12.32
CA ALA A 552 42.74 10.93 11.48
C ALA A 552 42.63 10.82 9.92
N SER A 553 42.02 11.88 9.37
CA SER A 553 41.59 12.18 8.00
C SER A 553 42.37 13.41 7.45
N PRO A 554 42.35 13.84 6.16
CA PRO A 554 41.22 13.70 5.21
C PRO A 554 41.53 13.52 3.70
N GLN A 555 40.43 13.35 2.93
CA GLN A 555 40.19 13.66 1.51
C GLN A 555 41.13 13.13 0.40
N GLY A 556 40.48 12.58 -0.65
CA GLY A 556 41.07 12.27 -1.95
C GLY A 556 40.01 11.64 -2.85
N ASP A 557 39.78 12.20 -4.05
CA ASP A 557 38.67 11.80 -4.92
C ASP A 557 38.81 10.35 -5.41
N LYS A 558 37.78 9.53 -5.17
CA LYS A 558 37.68 8.19 -5.75
C LYS A 558 36.88 8.22 -7.04
N VAL A 559 37.62 8.23 -8.14
CA VAL A 559 37.16 7.90 -9.50
C VAL A 559 36.28 6.65 -9.46
N PHE A 560 35.14 6.68 -10.17
CA PHE A 560 34.27 5.52 -10.32
C PHE A 560 34.99 4.40 -11.08
N ASP A 561 35.27 3.29 -10.40
CA ASP A 561 35.71 2.06 -11.05
C ASP A 561 34.48 1.21 -11.48
N PRO A 562 34.21 1.05 -12.78
CA PRO A 562 33.10 0.24 -13.27
C PRO A 562 33.27 -1.27 -13.01
N ILE A 563 34.45 -1.74 -12.60
CA ILE A 563 34.70 -3.14 -12.23
C ILE A 563 34.05 -3.47 -10.89
N VAL A 564 34.17 -2.59 -9.88
CA VAL A 564 33.56 -2.79 -8.55
C VAL A 564 32.03 -2.86 -8.64
N ALA A 565 31.42 -2.06 -9.51
CA ALA A 565 30.00 -2.17 -9.82
C ALA A 565 29.65 -3.55 -10.40
N LYS A 566 30.48 -4.07 -11.32
CA LYS A 566 30.30 -5.36 -12.00
C LYS A 566 30.40 -6.56 -11.03
N GLU A 567 31.21 -6.47 -9.99
CA GLU A 567 31.29 -7.48 -8.91
C GLU A 567 30.08 -7.47 -7.97
N SER A 568 29.42 -6.31 -7.80
CA SER A 568 28.14 -6.24 -7.11
C SER A 568 27.02 -6.88 -7.94
N TRP A 569 26.99 -6.58 -9.26
CA TRP A 569 26.05 -7.20 -10.20
C TRP A 569 26.23 -8.72 -10.35
N SER A 570 27.45 -9.26 -10.24
CA SER A 570 27.69 -10.70 -10.32
C SER A 570 27.23 -11.48 -9.08
N LYS A 571 27.07 -10.82 -7.92
CA LYS A 571 26.35 -11.38 -6.76
C LYS A 571 24.83 -11.40 -7.00
N LEU A 572 24.27 -10.31 -7.52
CA LEU A 572 22.82 -10.16 -7.79
C LEU A 572 22.33 -11.02 -8.97
N LEU A 573 23.21 -11.39 -9.89
CA LEU A 573 22.96 -12.31 -11.01
C LEU A 573 23.66 -13.67 -10.82
N GLY A 574 24.18 -13.96 -9.63
CA GLY A 574 24.80 -15.23 -9.32
C GLY A 574 23.81 -16.39 -9.49
N LYS A 575 24.19 -17.44 -10.23
CA LYS A 575 23.37 -18.66 -10.31
C LYS A 575 23.11 -19.16 -8.89
N ARG A 576 21.85 -19.20 -8.47
CA ARG A 576 21.40 -19.81 -7.20
C ARG A 576 22.09 -21.18 -7.09
N VAL A 577 22.92 -21.36 -6.06
CA VAL A 577 23.75 -22.56 -5.91
C VAL A 577 22.84 -23.77 -5.99
N VAL A 578 23.06 -24.63 -6.99
CA VAL A 578 22.23 -25.81 -7.25
C VAL A 578 22.80 -26.98 -6.45
N PRO A 579 21.98 -27.81 -5.79
CA PRO A 579 22.48 -29.02 -5.16
C PRO A 579 23.06 -29.95 -6.22
N ARG A 580 24.17 -30.61 -5.88
CA ARG A 580 24.74 -31.67 -6.73
C ARG A 580 24.05 -33.00 -6.44
N CYS A 581 23.82 -33.78 -7.48
CA CYS A 581 23.39 -35.16 -7.35
C CYS A 581 24.58 -36.07 -7.03
N GLU A 582 24.31 -37.35 -6.75
CA GLU A 582 25.33 -38.35 -6.40
C GLU A 582 26.47 -38.50 -7.44
N HIS A 583 26.27 -38.05 -8.68
CA HIS A 583 27.30 -38.02 -9.73
C HIS A 583 28.21 -36.77 -9.70
N GLY A 584 28.02 -35.86 -8.74
CA GLY A 584 28.72 -34.58 -8.68
C GLY A 584 28.22 -33.52 -9.68
N GLU A 585 27.18 -33.83 -10.45
CA GLU A 585 26.55 -32.94 -11.43
C GLU A 585 25.44 -32.09 -10.79
N ASP A 586 25.30 -30.85 -11.25
CA ASP A 586 24.26 -29.91 -10.79
C ASP A 586 22.85 -30.44 -11.15
N CYS A 587 21.91 -30.41 -10.20
CA CYS A 587 20.53 -30.89 -10.41
C CYS A 587 19.69 -30.02 -11.36
N GLN A 588 18.74 -30.62 -12.07
CA GLN A 588 17.66 -29.86 -12.71
C GLN A 588 16.58 -29.48 -11.68
N ILE A 589 15.98 -28.30 -11.85
CA ILE A 589 14.81 -27.87 -11.06
C ILE A 589 13.52 -28.11 -11.84
N LEU A 590 12.53 -28.75 -11.21
CA LEU A 590 11.22 -29.03 -11.79
C LEU A 590 10.10 -28.56 -10.83
N VAL A 591 8.92 -28.31 -11.40
CA VAL A 591 7.71 -27.90 -10.65
C VAL A 591 6.67 -29.00 -10.73
N THR A 592 6.10 -29.37 -9.57
CA THR A 592 5.07 -30.41 -9.47
C THR A 592 3.76 -29.93 -10.11
N LYS A 593 3.39 -30.51 -11.26
CA LYS A 593 2.13 -30.20 -11.97
C LYS A 593 0.96 -31.15 -11.64
N LYS A 594 1.20 -32.18 -10.83
CA LYS A 594 0.17 -33.16 -10.42
C LYS A 594 -0.71 -32.55 -9.31
N PRO A 595 -2.05 -32.54 -9.44
CA PRO A 595 -2.94 -32.09 -8.38
C PRO A 595 -2.74 -32.85 -7.07
N GLY A 596 -2.79 -32.12 -5.94
CA GLY A 596 -2.52 -32.63 -4.60
C GLY A 596 -1.68 -31.63 -3.78
N ILE A 597 -1.34 -31.99 -2.54
CA ILE A 597 -0.65 -31.12 -1.56
C ILE A 597 0.69 -30.54 -2.04
N ASN A 598 1.38 -31.21 -2.98
CA ASN A 598 2.64 -30.74 -3.54
C ASN A 598 2.48 -29.95 -4.85
N CYS A 599 1.27 -29.73 -5.36
CA CYS A 599 1.05 -29.03 -6.63
C CYS A 599 1.58 -27.59 -6.57
N GLY A 600 2.46 -27.22 -7.50
CA GLY A 600 3.17 -25.94 -7.50
C GLY A 600 4.50 -25.94 -6.74
N ARG A 601 4.79 -26.93 -5.87
CA ARG A 601 6.09 -27.03 -5.19
C ARG A 601 7.19 -27.41 -6.17
N SER A 602 8.30 -26.67 -6.07
CA SER A 602 9.53 -26.88 -6.86
C SER A 602 10.50 -27.82 -6.14
N PHE A 603 11.18 -28.68 -6.89
CA PHE A 603 12.19 -29.60 -6.39
C PHE A 603 13.39 -29.72 -7.33
N PHE A 604 14.54 -30.04 -6.78
CA PHE A 604 15.75 -30.42 -7.48
C PHE A 604 15.83 -31.94 -7.64
N MET A 605 16.30 -32.42 -8.79
CA MET A 605 16.62 -33.83 -9.01
C MET A 605 17.77 -34.01 -10.01
N CYS A 606 18.36 -35.21 -10.06
CA CYS A 606 19.38 -35.53 -11.07
C CYS A 606 18.88 -35.26 -12.51
N ALA A 607 19.74 -34.64 -13.33
CA ALA A 607 19.43 -34.24 -14.70
C ALA A 607 19.46 -35.40 -15.72
N ARG A 608 20.23 -36.45 -15.43
CA ARG A 608 20.41 -37.64 -16.30
C ARG A 608 19.09 -38.34 -16.66
N PRO A 609 19.02 -39.09 -17.78
CA PRO A 609 17.86 -39.92 -18.13
C PRO A 609 17.69 -41.12 -17.19
N LEU A 610 16.49 -41.71 -17.14
CA LEU A 610 16.29 -43.03 -16.52
C LEU A 610 17.01 -44.10 -17.35
N GLY A 611 17.49 -45.16 -16.69
CA GLY A 611 18.18 -46.27 -17.35
C GLY A 611 17.22 -47.25 -18.05
N PRO A 612 17.78 -48.30 -18.71
CA PRO A 612 16.98 -49.37 -19.32
C PRO A 612 16.07 -50.11 -18.34
N SER A 613 16.39 -50.06 -17.04
CA SER A 613 15.56 -50.54 -15.93
C SER A 613 14.25 -49.77 -15.75
N GLY A 614 14.20 -48.50 -16.18
CA GLY A 614 13.15 -47.54 -15.82
C GLY A 614 13.25 -46.98 -14.40
N GLU A 615 14.18 -47.47 -13.57
CA GLU A 615 14.33 -47.10 -12.16
C GLU A 615 15.42 -46.04 -11.95
N LYS A 616 15.68 -45.70 -10.68
CA LYS A 616 16.80 -44.85 -10.28
C LYS A 616 18.00 -45.71 -9.94
N GLU A 617 19.15 -45.42 -10.53
CA GLU A 617 20.38 -46.22 -10.42
C GLU A 617 21.52 -45.40 -9.81
N GLN A 618 22.28 -45.99 -8.89
CA GLN A 618 23.41 -45.33 -8.24
C GLN A 618 24.73 -45.82 -8.86
N GLY A 619 25.60 -44.88 -9.25
CA GLY A 619 26.93 -45.19 -9.79
C GLY A 619 26.96 -45.58 -11.28
N THR A 620 25.84 -45.51 -12.00
CA THR A 620 25.77 -45.75 -13.45
C THR A 620 25.76 -44.42 -14.23
N GLU A 621 25.62 -44.46 -15.56
CA GLU A 621 25.45 -43.25 -16.39
C GLU A 621 24.02 -42.67 -16.32
N PHE A 622 23.11 -43.32 -15.58
CA PHE A 622 21.69 -42.99 -15.54
C PHE A 622 21.32 -42.16 -14.30
N ARG A 623 20.02 -41.96 -14.08
CA ARG A 623 19.46 -41.08 -13.03
C ARG A 623 19.54 -41.72 -11.64
N CYS A 624 20.23 -41.07 -10.71
CA CYS A 624 20.36 -41.52 -9.33
C CYS A 624 19.21 -41.11 -8.41
N GLY A 625 19.31 -41.50 -7.12
CA GLY A 625 18.32 -41.29 -6.07
C GLY A 625 17.88 -39.83 -5.91
N THR A 626 18.84 -38.91 -6.02
CA THR A 626 18.78 -37.50 -5.63
C THR A 626 17.44 -36.81 -5.95
N PHE A 627 16.76 -36.40 -4.89
CA PHE A 627 15.57 -35.55 -4.89
C PHE A 627 15.60 -34.66 -3.65
N ILE A 628 15.46 -33.34 -3.81
CA ILE A 628 15.50 -32.36 -2.71
C ILE A 628 14.44 -31.29 -3.00
N TRP A 629 13.53 -30.96 -2.07
CA TRP A 629 12.59 -29.85 -2.31
C TRP A 629 13.35 -28.51 -2.33
N SER A 630 12.88 -27.55 -3.13
CA SER A 630 13.51 -26.23 -3.20
C SER A 630 13.32 -25.40 -1.91
N SER A 631 12.48 -25.85 -0.98
CA SER A 631 12.34 -25.34 0.39
C SER A 631 13.45 -25.82 1.32
N ASP A 632 14.02 -26.99 1.05
CA ASP A 632 14.89 -27.73 1.98
C ASP A 632 16.38 -27.48 1.67
N TRP A 633 16.66 -26.71 0.61
CA TRP A 633 18.00 -26.46 0.10
C TRP A 633 18.51 -25.06 0.47
N ASN A 634 19.29 -25.01 1.57
CA ASN A 634 19.80 -23.77 2.17
C ASN A 634 21.08 -23.23 1.49
N GLY A 635 21.38 -23.62 0.25
CA GLY A 635 22.44 -23.04 -0.60
C GLY A 635 23.90 -23.21 -0.14
N ARG A 636 24.15 -23.84 1.01
CA ARG A 636 25.50 -24.09 1.54
C ARG A 636 26.18 -25.21 0.76
N LYS A 637 27.45 -25.00 0.39
CA LYS A 637 28.33 -26.09 -0.05
C LYS A 637 28.60 -27.03 1.14
N ALA A 638 28.57 -28.33 0.87
CA ALA A 638 29.43 -29.29 1.55
C ALA A 638 30.78 -29.33 0.81
#